data_AF-K3X585-F1
#
_entry.id   AF-K3X585-F1
#
_cell.length_a   1.000
_cell.length_b   1.000
_cell.length_c   1.000
_cell.angle_alpha   90.00
_cell.angle_beta   90.00
_cell.angle_gamma   90.00
#
_symmetry.space_group_name_H-M   'P 1'
#
loop_
_entity.id
_entity.type
_entity.pdbx_description
1 polymer ?
#
loop_
_entity_poly.entity_id
_entity_poly.type
_entity_poly.pdbx_seq_one_letter_code
_entity_poly.pdbx_strand_id
1 'polypeptide(L)'
;MVTFVITCFLMVCLPLMRFAFECFASAIGERDDMIVFGHRVARATILQLIFAVVTIVVFTLPLPVLLMSMVYKNRPTGSLRNPNITYDEDGEQVAFDDKVYARLIATDPAQLNCPFRSLYAGFTSNWSLYKVYQLFFKVALIIPTVMASGTVCGIVTCSIYLLIATVPIVRAPFSDPLNNFMDRSGKIGALATCIGGLIVANIASSTSTKVVVTVVIVVNMVSLVTMIGILLFSLKPLRRVIKNWLGTLTFSDTVRDIRDGPSAKIIPAWDLDREIKHRVWQAFWKTMLLSFKNDQLIQRLHELEQAAGASGMQNIKRHWEGLQSEYVAQLRIATRTMLEGVDVFWNNPNTAHLNSQVCFGKMYVRPYPFHCVMVYDESERTAVIDDDKVSDFLFLNFSPAIVEKRLMRQKLRALSGRGVPIQFSFARKEVVRLEGIMITDSQGRSRRYNKGGNLELIFHYNKGVINVTNNSEDHAMADGFNVRMTYSDGLANVEIQNDPVSYRYTGRVAVMKHEHIGLTKEMHVSTQLKQILAQSEAQWVPGLEALYGEHAVYRQTLAQKHTQLSDVLAELFWYFVYSNPNVSRLELEDYLSTRERNPLMCELPRTHASALSFLYKRMEFVQSHRAAAFWFLFWDDVFARNGEMECLKPFRADFDPFEPTSICYRVMKREDLERWLEQRNLRPKWWCSVRSVLMGGRTLFHDKVLALLYDKLDNLISSVSEDAAPTEKLQKLQKGVNPVRRDTSKPLAPNDKVTPWAECHNVVANEK
;
A
#
# COMPACT_ATOMS: atom_id res chain seq x y z
N MET A 1 -8.43 -12.03 -12.50
CA MET A 1 -9.66 -12.15 -13.33
C MET A 1 -10.51 -10.88 -13.29
N VAL A 2 -10.88 -10.36 -12.12
CA VAL A 2 -11.69 -9.12 -11.94
C VAL A 2 -11.12 -7.91 -12.68
N THR A 3 -9.80 -7.71 -12.63
CA THR A 3 -9.12 -6.62 -13.34
C THR A 3 -9.31 -6.66 -14.86
N PHE A 4 -9.31 -7.86 -15.44
CA PHE A 4 -9.53 -8.06 -16.88
C PHE A 4 -10.98 -7.75 -17.23
N VAL A 5 -11.92 -8.21 -16.40
CA VAL A 5 -13.35 -7.91 -16.53
C VAL A 5 -13.60 -6.40 -16.49
N ILE A 6 -13.06 -5.67 -15.50
CA ILE A 6 -13.17 -4.21 -15.42
C ILE A 6 -12.59 -3.54 -16.68
N THR A 7 -11.45 -4.03 -17.17
CA THR A 7 -10.81 -3.47 -18.38
C THR A 7 -11.64 -3.72 -19.64
N CYS A 8 -12.21 -4.92 -19.79
CA CYS A 8 -13.14 -5.24 -20.88
C CYS A 8 -14.41 -4.39 -20.83
N PHE A 9 -15.00 -4.21 -19.64
CA PHE A 9 -16.14 -3.31 -19.46
C PHE A 9 -15.79 -1.87 -19.84
N LEU A 10 -14.61 -1.37 -19.46
CA LEU A 10 -14.15 -0.03 -19.85
C LEU A 10 -13.92 0.11 -21.37
N MET A 11 -13.53 -0.96 -22.07
CA MET A 11 -13.41 -0.95 -23.53
C MET A 11 -14.77 -0.89 -24.24
N VAL A 12 -15.75 -1.65 -23.76
CA VAL A 12 -17.12 -1.68 -24.32
C VAL A 12 -17.92 -0.42 -23.96
N CYS A 13 -17.59 0.22 -22.84
CA CYS A 13 -18.26 1.41 -22.34
C CYS A 13 -18.27 2.56 -23.38
N LEU A 14 -17.16 2.78 -24.09
CA LEU A 14 -17.04 3.91 -25.01
C LEU A 14 -17.94 3.80 -26.27
N PRO A 15 -17.97 2.67 -27.00
CA PRO A 15 -18.96 2.42 -28.04
C PRO A 15 -20.41 2.52 -27.54
N LEU A 16 -20.68 1.99 -26.35
CA LEU A 16 -22.03 1.95 -25.77
C LEU A 16 -22.53 3.37 -25.43
N MET A 17 -21.66 4.20 -24.84
CA MET A 17 -21.95 5.60 -24.54
C MET A 17 -22.23 6.37 -25.82
N ARG A 18 -21.39 6.22 -26.85
CA ARG A 18 -21.59 6.88 -28.15
C ARG A 18 -22.95 6.51 -28.75
N PHE A 19 -23.28 5.22 -28.78
CA PHE A 19 -24.57 4.74 -29.26
C PHE A 19 -25.75 5.35 -28.48
N ALA A 20 -25.66 5.40 -27.13
CA ALA A 20 -26.71 5.98 -26.30
C ALA A 20 -26.92 7.47 -26.59
N PHE A 21 -25.85 8.24 -26.75
CA PHE A 21 -25.95 9.66 -27.13
C PHE A 21 -26.50 9.84 -28.54
N GLU A 22 -26.12 9.01 -29.52
CA GLU A 22 -26.66 9.07 -30.89
C GLU A 22 -28.18 8.78 -30.92
N CYS A 23 -28.66 7.80 -30.15
CA CYS A 23 -30.09 7.55 -29.97
C CYS A 23 -30.83 8.76 -29.38
N PHE A 24 -30.22 9.43 -28.40
CA PHE A 24 -30.80 10.60 -27.73
C PHE A 24 -30.86 11.82 -28.67
N ALA A 25 -29.80 12.09 -29.43
CA ALA A 25 -29.76 13.18 -30.41
C ALA A 25 -30.77 12.98 -31.55
N SER A 26 -30.96 11.74 -32.01
CA SER A 26 -32.01 11.39 -32.97
C SER A 26 -33.42 11.66 -32.42
N ALA A 27 -33.65 11.40 -31.13
CA ALA A 27 -34.94 11.65 -30.49
C ALA A 27 -35.27 13.15 -30.31
N ILE A 28 -34.24 14.01 -30.19
CA ILE A 28 -34.39 15.47 -30.07
C ILE A 28 -34.53 16.16 -31.44
N GLY A 29 -34.28 15.43 -32.54
CA GLY A 29 -34.39 15.95 -33.90
C GLY A 29 -33.15 16.69 -34.39
N GLU A 30 -31.99 16.51 -33.74
CA GLU A 30 -30.72 17.11 -34.17
C GLU A 30 -30.02 16.30 -35.28
N ARG A 31 -30.43 15.05 -35.54
CA ARG A 31 -29.92 14.19 -36.61
C ARG A 31 -31.01 13.34 -37.27
N ASP A 32 -31.00 13.30 -38.60
CA ASP A 32 -31.87 12.47 -39.43
C ASP A 32 -31.35 11.04 -39.66
N ASP A 33 -30.08 10.75 -39.37
CA ASP A 33 -29.46 9.44 -39.56
C ASP A 33 -28.63 9.04 -38.31
N MET A 34 -28.80 7.80 -37.84
CA MET A 34 -27.98 7.17 -36.80
C MET A 34 -27.14 6.03 -37.38
N ILE A 35 -25.93 5.80 -36.86
CA ILE A 35 -25.06 4.70 -37.30
C ILE A 35 -25.07 3.61 -36.22
N VAL A 36 -25.75 2.49 -36.49
CA VAL A 36 -25.84 1.34 -35.58
C VAL A 36 -25.10 0.17 -36.21
N PHE A 37 -23.99 -0.27 -35.61
CA PHE A 37 -23.17 -1.39 -36.12
C PHE A 37 -22.85 -1.26 -37.64
N GLY A 38 -22.50 -0.05 -38.08
CA GLY A 38 -22.16 0.23 -39.48
C GLY A 38 -23.33 0.41 -40.44
N HIS A 39 -24.58 0.26 -39.98
CA HIS A 39 -25.79 0.49 -40.77
C HIS A 39 -26.42 1.84 -40.44
N ARG A 40 -26.86 2.58 -41.46
CA ARG A 40 -27.64 3.82 -41.26
C ARG A 40 -29.08 3.47 -40.93
N VAL A 41 -29.58 4.03 -39.84
CA VAL A 41 -30.97 3.90 -39.40
C VAL A 41 -31.57 5.30 -39.32
N ALA A 42 -32.71 5.51 -39.98
CA ALA A 42 -33.33 6.83 -40.12
C ALA A 42 -33.87 7.40 -38.79
N ARG A 43 -34.38 6.57 -37.87
CA ARG A 43 -34.84 7.02 -36.55
C ARG A 43 -34.66 5.96 -35.48
N ALA A 44 -34.31 6.40 -34.27
CA ALA A 44 -34.24 5.54 -33.10
C ALA A 44 -35.64 5.00 -32.74
N THR A 45 -35.73 3.71 -32.45
CA THR A 45 -36.97 3.09 -31.94
C THR A 45 -37.16 3.42 -30.45
N ILE A 46 -38.41 3.35 -29.96
CA ILE A 46 -38.72 3.57 -28.53
C ILE A 46 -37.89 2.65 -27.62
N LEU A 47 -37.67 1.40 -28.03
CA LEU A 47 -36.86 0.43 -27.29
C LEU A 47 -35.39 0.87 -27.20
N GLN A 48 -34.83 1.40 -28.29
CA GLN A 48 -33.46 1.94 -28.32
C GLN A 48 -33.32 3.19 -27.45
N LEU A 49 -34.35 4.04 -27.41
CA LEU A 49 -34.37 5.22 -26.53
C LEU A 49 -34.42 4.83 -25.06
N ILE A 50 -35.27 3.86 -24.68
CA ILE A 50 -35.32 3.32 -23.31
C ILE A 50 -33.94 2.74 -22.94
N PHE A 51 -33.34 1.94 -23.81
CA PHE A 51 -32.01 1.37 -23.58
C PHE A 51 -30.93 2.46 -23.43
N ALA A 52 -30.97 3.52 -24.25
CA ALA A 52 -30.05 4.64 -24.16
C ALA A 52 -30.19 5.41 -22.84
N VAL A 53 -31.42 5.71 -22.40
CA VAL A 53 -31.69 6.38 -21.12
C VAL A 53 -31.21 5.52 -19.94
N VAL A 54 -31.51 4.22 -19.95
CA VAL A 54 -31.03 3.28 -18.93
C VAL A 54 -29.49 3.26 -18.91
N THR A 55 -28.85 3.20 -20.08
CA THR A 55 -27.38 3.21 -20.19
C THR A 55 -26.76 4.50 -19.65
N ILE A 56 -27.38 5.66 -19.89
CA ILE A 56 -26.89 6.95 -19.39
C ILE A 56 -27.05 7.05 -17.87
N VAL A 57 -28.26 6.77 -17.37
CA VAL A 57 -28.63 6.96 -15.96
C VAL A 57 -28.00 5.91 -15.05
N VAL A 58 -27.91 4.65 -15.49
CA VAL A 58 -27.41 3.55 -14.65
C VAL A 58 -25.91 3.36 -14.80
N PHE A 59 -25.36 3.58 -16.00
CA PHE A 59 -23.98 3.22 -16.30
C PHE A 59 -23.06 4.41 -16.57
N THR A 60 -23.48 5.40 -17.36
CA THR A 60 -22.58 6.48 -17.80
C THR A 60 -22.25 7.48 -16.69
N LEU A 61 -23.24 7.91 -15.91
CA LEU A 61 -23.05 8.88 -14.82
C LEU A 61 -22.62 8.23 -13.48
N PRO A 62 -23.19 7.09 -13.04
CA PRO A 62 -22.82 6.52 -11.75
C PRO A 62 -21.47 5.82 -11.75
N LEU A 63 -21.05 5.19 -12.85
CA LEU A 63 -19.82 4.41 -12.90
C LEU A 63 -18.58 5.24 -12.52
N PRO A 64 -18.32 6.44 -13.07
CA PRO A 64 -17.20 7.26 -12.63
C PRO A 64 -17.23 7.60 -11.13
N VAL A 65 -18.42 7.89 -10.58
CA VAL A 65 -18.60 8.24 -9.16
C VAL A 65 -18.32 7.04 -8.26
N LEU A 66 -18.83 5.86 -8.63
CA LEU A 66 -18.56 4.61 -7.92
C LEU A 66 -17.06 4.26 -7.97
N LEU A 67 -16.43 4.37 -9.14
CA LEU A 67 -14.98 4.13 -9.27
C LEU A 67 -14.16 5.12 -8.44
N MET A 68 -14.57 6.39 -8.37
CA MET A 68 -13.92 7.38 -7.52
C MET A 68 -13.99 6.99 -6.04
N SER A 69 -15.17 6.59 -5.56
CA SER A 69 -15.37 6.10 -4.20
C SER A 69 -14.52 4.87 -3.90
N MET A 70 -14.49 3.90 -4.83
CA MET A 70 -13.68 2.69 -4.68
C MET A 70 -12.17 2.99 -4.65
N VAL A 71 -11.68 3.92 -5.46
CA VAL A 71 -10.26 4.32 -5.42
C VAL A 71 -9.92 5.00 -4.09
N TYR A 72 -10.76 5.90 -3.58
CA TYR A 72 -10.50 6.55 -2.29
C TYR A 72 -10.47 5.57 -1.12
N LYS A 73 -11.33 4.56 -1.13
CA LYS A 73 -11.37 3.52 -0.09
C LYS A 73 -10.18 2.56 -0.13
N ASN A 74 -9.66 2.25 -1.32
CA ASN A 74 -8.67 1.17 -1.48
C ASN A 74 -7.22 1.65 -1.69
N ARG A 75 -7.01 2.91 -2.07
CA ARG A 75 -5.65 3.43 -2.28
C ARG A 75 -4.86 3.44 -0.96
N PRO A 76 -3.55 3.14 -1.00
CA PRO A 76 -2.74 3.22 0.20
C PRO A 76 -2.65 4.67 0.67
N THR A 77 -2.65 4.85 1.99
CA THR A 77 -2.42 6.11 2.68
C THR A 77 -1.19 5.95 3.57
N GLY A 78 -0.65 7.05 4.11
CA GLY A 78 0.46 7.00 5.05
C GLY A 78 0.09 6.30 6.37
N SER A 79 0.85 6.56 7.41
CA SER A 79 0.63 5.95 8.72
C SER A 79 -0.76 6.29 9.28
N LEU A 80 -1.38 5.34 10.00
CA LEU A 80 -2.65 5.56 10.71
C LEU A 80 -2.61 6.75 11.67
N ARG A 81 -1.41 7.12 12.16
CA ARG A 81 -1.21 8.27 13.06
C ARG A 81 -1.13 9.60 12.32
N ASN A 82 -0.55 9.60 11.12
CA ASN A 82 -0.37 10.78 10.29
C ASN A 82 -0.37 10.37 8.80
N PRO A 83 -1.36 10.78 8.01
CA PRO A 83 -1.44 10.45 6.58
C PRO A 83 -0.25 10.94 5.74
N ASN A 84 0.50 11.94 6.22
CA ASN A 84 1.60 12.56 5.48
C ASN A 84 2.97 11.93 5.80
N ILE A 85 3.05 11.02 6.77
CA ILE A 85 4.30 10.39 7.21
C ILE A 85 4.17 8.87 7.07
N THR A 86 5.25 8.23 6.65
CA THR A 86 5.40 6.78 6.59
C THR A 86 6.80 6.42 7.08
N TYR A 87 7.08 5.14 7.28
CA TYR A 87 8.43 4.68 7.58
C TYR A 87 9.04 3.95 6.39
N ASP A 88 10.35 4.03 6.25
CA ASP A 88 11.11 3.23 5.28
C ASP A 88 11.33 1.79 5.79
N GLU A 89 12.05 0.97 5.03
CA GLU A 89 12.36 -0.42 5.40
C GLU A 89 13.28 -0.52 6.64
N ASP A 90 13.98 0.57 6.96
CA ASP A 90 14.78 0.72 8.17
C ASP A 90 13.95 1.20 9.38
N GLY A 91 12.70 1.61 9.16
CA GLY A 91 11.82 2.17 10.19
C GLY A 91 12.04 3.65 10.46
N GLU A 92 12.79 4.37 9.63
CA GLU A 92 13.01 5.81 9.75
C GLU A 92 11.83 6.59 9.17
N GLN A 93 11.55 7.77 9.74
CA GLN A 93 10.43 8.60 9.29
C GLN A 93 10.75 9.22 7.93
N VAL A 94 9.88 8.98 6.95
CA VAL A 94 9.95 9.54 5.60
C VAL A 94 8.61 10.18 5.25
N ALA A 95 8.66 11.27 4.49
CA ALA A 95 7.45 11.87 3.94
C ALA A 95 6.73 10.87 3.02
N PHE A 96 5.39 10.88 3.05
CA PHE A 96 4.59 10.06 2.16
C PHE A 96 4.63 10.61 0.73
N ASP A 97 5.75 10.35 0.04
CA ASP A 97 6.00 10.79 -1.31
C ASP A 97 5.43 9.82 -2.34
N ASP A 98 5.31 10.28 -3.60
CA ASP A 98 4.83 9.47 -4.73
C ASP A 98 5.64 8.18 -4.95
N LYS A 99 6.91 8.17 -4.54
CA LYS A 99 7.74 6.97 -4.57
C LYS A 99 7.31 5.93 -3.54
N VAL A 100 7.02 6.36 -2.31
CA VAL A 100 6.55 5.44 -1.25
C VAL A 100 5.17 4.93 -1.60
N TYR A 101 4.29 5.80 -2.12
CA TYR A 101 3.01 5.40 -2.68
C TYR A 101 3.16 4.30 -3.75
N ALA A 102 4.03 4.51 -4.74
CA ALA A 102 4.27 3.53 -5.81
C ALA A 102 4.85 2.21 -5.26
N ARG A 103 5.73 2.28 -4.26
CA ARG A 103 6.31 1.11 -3.58
C ARG A 103 5.22 0.30 -2.87
N LEU A 104 4.39 0.94 -2.03
CA LEU A 104 3.31 0.27 -1.31
C LEU A 104 2.33 -0.43 -2.26
N ILE A 105 1.98 0.18 -3.39
CA ILE A 105 1.14 -0.48 -4.41
C ILE A 105 1.81 -1.71 -5.01
N ALA A 106 3.14 -1.72 -5.11
CA ALA A 106 3.91 -2.81 -5.68
C ALA A 106 4.16 -3.95 -4.69
N THR A 107 4.28 -3.66 -3.39
CA THR A 107 4.74 -4.60 -2.37
C THR A 107 3.66 -5.06 -1.41
N ASP A 108 2.68 -4.22 -1.04
CA ASP A 108 1.69 -4.54 -0.02
C ASP A 108 0.75 -5.68 -0.50
N PRO A 109 0.69 -6.82 0.22
CA PRO A 109 -0.21 -7.93 -0.10
C PRO A 109 -1.67 -7.51 -0.22
N ALA A 110 -2.14 -6.56 0.60
CA ALA A 110 -3.52 -6.06 0.53
C ALA A 110 -3.78 -5.35 -0.80
N GLN A 111 -2.79 -4.60 -1.29
CA GLN A 111 -2.86 -3.94 -2.59
C GLN A 111 -2.75 -4.95 -3.74
N LEU A 112 -1.81 -5.90 -3.66
CA LEU A 112 -1.65 -6.96 -4.66
C LEU A 112 -2.94 -7.75 -4.90
N ASN A 113 -3.70 -8.00 -3.83
CA ASN A 113 -4.97 -8.72 -3.87
C ASN A 113 -6.18 -7.80 -4.14
N CYS A 114 -6.00 -6.48 -4.16
CA CYS A 114 -7.09 -5.55 -4.39
C CYS A 114 -7.57 -5.60 -5.85
N PRO A 115 -8.87 -5.86 -6.11
CA PRO A 115 -9.39 -5.93 -7.48
C PRO A 115 -9.34 -4.59 -8.21
N PHE A 116 -9.33 -3.48 -7.48
CA PHE A 116 -9.32 -2.11 -7.99
C PHE A 116 -7.93 -1.53 -8.21
N ARG A 117 -6.86 -2.27 -7.87
CA ARG A 117 -5.46 -1.83 -8.00
C ARG A 117 -5.15 -1.24 -9.37
N SER A 118 -5.69 -1.82 -10.44
CA SER A 118 -5.43 -1.33 -11.80
C SER A 118 -5.90 0.10 -12.06
N LEU A 119 -6.83 0.64 -11.25
CA LEU A 119 -7.36 1.99 -11.45
C LEU A 119 -6.36 3.07 -11.03
N TYR A 120 -5.56 2.81 -10.00
CA TYR A 120 -4.63 3.78 -9.43
C TYR A 120 -3.15 3.36 -9.50
N ALA A 121 -2.85 2.09 -9.78
CA ALA A 121 -1.47 1.64 -9.97
C ALA A 121 -0.79 2.31 -11.16
N GLY A 122 0.45 2.78 -10.95
CA GLY A 122 1.26 3.48 -11.94
C GLY A 122 1.08 5.00 -11.97
N PHE A 123 0.21 5.55 -11.12
CA PHE A 123 0.04 7.00 -10.94
C PHE A 123 0.71 7.50 -9.68
N THR A 124 0.92 8.82 -9.62
CA THR A 124 1.30 9.54 -8.40
C THR A 124 0.12 9.57 -7.42
N SER A 125 0.40 9.77 -6.13
CA SER A 125 -0.60 9.74 -5.05
C SER A 125 -1.74 10.75 -5.28
N ASN A 126 -1.37 11.95 -5.74
CA ASN A 126 -2.29 13.03 -6.08
C ASN A 126 -3.11 12.77 -7.35
N TRP A 127 -2.61 11.94 -8.27
CA TRP A 127 -3.25 11.59 -9.53
C TRP A 127 -3.79 10.16 -9.55
N SER A 128 -4.04 9.55 -8.38
CA SER A 128 -4.60 8.19 -8.27
C SER A 128 -5.94 8.03 -9.01
N LEU A 129 -6.66 9.14 -9.23
CA LEU A 129 -7.94 9.20 -9.95
C LEU A 129 -7.80 9.46 -11.46
N TYR A 130 -6.59 9.51 -12.01
CA TYR A 130 -6.36 9.91 -13.40
C TYR A 130 -7.16 9.07 -14.41
N LYS A 131 -7.27 7.75 -14.23
CA LYS A 131 -8.12 6.90 -15.10
C LYS A 131 -9.60 7.26 -15.03
N VAL A 132 -10.10 7.68 -13.86
CA VAL A 132 -11.48 8.14 -13.68
C VAL A 132 -11.68 9.48 -14.37
N TYR A 133 -10.72 10.42 -14.25
CA TYR A 133 -10.75 11.68 -15.00
C TYR A 133 -10.74 11.44 -16.52
N GLN A 134 -9.95 10.49 -17.02
CA GLN A 134 -9.95 10.11 -18.44
C GLN A 134 -11.32 9.59 -18.90
N LEU A 135 -12.10 8.93 -18.03
CA LEU A 135 -13.45 8.50 -18.35
C LEU A 135 -14.42 9.69 -18.46
N PHE A 136 -14.35 10.66 -17.52
CA PHE A 136 -15.11 11.91 -17.63
C PHE A 136 -14.77 12.69 -18.90
N PHE A 137 -13.48 12.80 -19.24
CA PHE A 137 -13.03 13.46 -20.45
C PHE A 137 -13.55 12.78 -21.73
N LYS A 138 -13.61 11.45 -21.74
CA LYS A 138 -14.21 10.70 -22.86
C LYS A 138 -15.70 11.01 -23.02
N VAL A 139 -16.46 11.08 -21.93
CA VAL A 139 -17.88 11.50 -21.96
C VAL A 139 -18.02 12.92 -22.48
N ALA A 140 -17.20 13.85 -21.97
CA ALA A 140 -17.19 15.25 -22.41
C ALA A 140 -16.85 15.41 -23.90
N LEU A 141 -16.03 14.52 -24.47
CA LEU A 141 -15.72 14.52 -25.91
C LEU A 141 -16.85 13.96 -26.77
N ILE A 142 -17.61 12.98 -26.27
CA ILE A 142 -18.72 12.37 -27.03
C ILE A 142 -19.85 13.39 -27.24
N ILE A 143 -20.17 14.20 -26.22
CA ILE A 143 -21.32 15.12 -26.27
C ILE A 143 -21.26 16.08 -27.47
N PRO A 144 -20.19 16.86 -27.71
CA PRO A 144 -20.10 17.72 -28.89
C PRO A 144 -20.06 16.96 -30.22
N THR A 145 -19.41 15.79 -30.25
CA THR A 145 -19.33 14.99 -31.49
C THR A 145 -20.68 14.45 -31.96
N VAL A 146 -21.64 14.34 -31.04
CA VAL A 146 -22.98 13.86 -31.34
C VAL A 146 -23.96 15.02 -31.54
N MET A 147 -23.95 16.01 -30.65
CA MET A 147 -24.96 17.08 -30.60
C MET A 147 -24.64 18.29 -31.50
N ALA A 148 -23.36 18.57 -31.77
CA ALA A 148 -22.98 19.72 -32.59
C ALA A 148 -22.72 19.33 -34.05
N SER A 149 -23.07 20.21 -34.98
CA SER A 149 -22.83 20.05 -36.41
C SER A 149 -21.80 21.05 -36.96
N GLY A 150 -21.13 20.67 -38.07
CA GLY A 150 -20.21 21.54 -38.80
C GLY A 150 -18.99 22.02 -38.01
N THR A 151 -18.55 23.25 -38.28
CA THR A 151 -17.32 23.84 -37.74
C THR A 151 -17.37 24.01 -36.21
N VAL A 152 -18.54 24.24 -35.63
CA VAL A 152 -18.73 24.40 -34.17
C VAL A 152 -18.34 23.13 -33.43
N CYS A 153 -18.74 21.96 -33.94
CA CYS A 153 -18.36 20.65 -33.39
C CYS A 153 -16.84 20.48 -33.36
N GLY A 154 -16.16 20.85 -34.46
CA GLY A 154 -14.71 20.78 -34.56
C GLY A 154 -13.99 21.70 -33.57
N ILE A 155 -14.47 22.94 -33.41
CA ILE A 155 -13.90 23.92 -32.46
C ILE A 155 -14.05 23.44 -31.02
N VAL A 156 -15.25 22.99 -30.63
CA VAL A 156 -15.51 22.51 -29.26
C VAL A 156 -14.68 21.25 -28.96
N THR A 157 -14.63 20.30 -29.90
CA THR A 157 -13.83 19.07 -29.76
C THR A 157 -12.34 19.37 -29.63
N CYS A 158 -11.80 20.28 -30.46
CA CYS A 158 -10.41 20.73 -30.36
C CYS A 158 -10.12 21.41 -29.02
N SER A 159 -11.03 22.24 -28.53
CA SER A 159 -10.88 22.96 -27.25
C SER A 159 -10.83 22.00 -26.06
N ILE A 160 -11.71 20.99 -26.04
CA ILE A 160 -11.71 19.95 -24.99
C ILE A 160 -10.44 19.09 -25.09
N TYR A 161 -10.03 18.68 -26.30
CA TYR A 161 -8.79 17.92 -26.48
C TYR A 161 -7.54 18.70 -26.10
N LEU A 162 -7.50 20.00 -26.36
CA LEU A 162 -6.41 20.88 -25.94
C LEU A 162 -6.30 20.86 -24.41
N LEU A 163 -7.42 21.02 -23.70
CA LEU A 163 -7.45 20.94 -22.23
C LEU A 163 -6.95 19.57 -21.74
N ILE A 164 -7.40 18.47 -22.34
CA ILE A 164 -6.95 17.13 -21.98
C ILE A 164 -5.45 16.93 -22.24
N ALA A 165 -4.92 17.46 -23.35
CA ALA A 165 -3.51 17.32 -23.71
C ALA A 165 -2.60 18.16 -22.80
N THR A 166 -3.07 19.30 -22.28
CA THR A 166 -2.29 20.15 -21.36
C THR A 166 -2.06 19.49 -20.00
N VAL A 167 -2.99 18.67 -19.51
CA VAL A 167 -2.89 18.05 -18.18
C VAL A 167 -1.63 17.17 -18.06
N PRO A 168 -1.36 16.19 -18.94
CA PRO A 168 -0.13 15.39 -18.89
C PRO A 168 1.16 16.20 -19.11
N ILE A 169 1.10 17.28 -19.90
CA ILE A 169 2.25 18.15 -20.18
C ILE A 169 2.70 18.88 -18.93
N VAL A 170 1.76 19.41 -18.15
CA VAL A 170 2.05 20.23 -16.97
C VAL A 170 2.20 19.40 -15.70
N ARG A 171 1.42 18.31 -15.56
CA ARG A 171 1.24 17.63 -14.26
C ARG A 171 1.91 16.26 -14.14
N ALA A 172 2.35 15.64 -15.23
CA ALA A 172 3.06 14.34 -15.24
C ALA A 172 2.42 13.29 -14.29
N PRO A 173 1.19 12.82 -14.58
CA PRO A 173 0.39 12.02 -13.63
C PRO A 173 0.97 10.64 -13.30
N PHE A 174 1.81 10.06 -14.16
CA PHE A 174 2.39 8.74 -13.95
C PHE A 174 3.60 8.79 -13.01
N SER A 175 3.80 7.72 -12.23
CA SER A 175 5.00 7.60 -11.38
C SER A 175 6.27 7.35 -12.22
N ASP A 176 6.14 6.65 -13.35
CA ASP A 176 7.24 6.38 -14.28
C ASP A 176 7.36 7.51 -15.33
N PRO A 177 8.52 8.19 -15.44
CA PRO A 177 8.79 9.19 -16.47
C PRO A 177 8.56 8.69 -17.91
N LEU A 178 8.82 7.41 -18.19
CA LEU A 178 8.63 6.83 -19.52
C LEU A 178 7.14 6.78 -19.90
N ASN A 179 6.28 6.38 -18.96
CA ASN A 179 4.84 6.37 -19.17
C ASN A 179 4.28 7.79 -19.34
N ASN A 180 4.81 8.77 -18.61
CA ASN A 180 4.47 10.18 -18.83
C ASN A 180 4.85 10.67 -20.23
N PHE A 181 5.97 10.21 -20.78
CA PHE A 181 6.39 10.59 -22.13
C PHE A 181 5.50 9.93 -23.19
N MET A 182 5.14 8.65 -23.00
CA MET A 182 4.23 7.91 -23.86
C MET A 182 2.82 8.53 -23.91
N ASP A 183 2.25 8.92 -22.77
CA ASP A 183 0.93 9.58 -22.74
C ASP A 183 0.99 10.96 -23.42
N ARG A 184 2.05 11.74 -23.17
CA ARG A 184 2.28 13.04 -23.84
C ARG A 184 2.33 12.89 -25.36
N SER A 185 3.12 11.96 -25.89
CA SER A 185 3.23 11.77 -27.34
C SER A 185 1.88 11.38 -27.96
N GLY A 186 1.14 10.49 -27.30
CA GLY A 186 -0.18 10.07 -27.74
C GLY A 186 -1.22 11.19 -27.77
N LYS A 187 -1.26 12.03 -26.73
CA LYS A 187 -2.18 13.17 -26.66
C LYS A 187 -1.83 14.26 -27.68
N ILE A 188 -0.55 14.49 -27.94
CA ILE A 188 -0.10 15.43 -28.98
C ILE A 188 -0.51 14.94 -30.37
N GLY A 189 -0.31 13.64 -30.68
CA GLY A 189 -0.76 13.06 -31.94
C GLY A 189 -2.27 13.15 -32.13
N ALA A 190 -3.05 12.87 -31.08
CA ALA A 190 -4.50 13.01 -31.11
C ALA A 190 -4.94 14.47 -31.32
N LEU A 191 -4.31 15.43 -30.63
CA LEU A 191 -4.59 16.87 -30.80
C LEU A 191 -4.28 17.34 -32.23
N ALA A 192 -3.14 16.91 -32.80
CA ALA A 192 -2.80 17.21 -34.18
C ALA A 192 -3.83 16.65 -35.16
N THR A 193 -4.39 15.47 -34.87
CA THR A 193 -5.47 14.86 -35.66
C THR A 193 -6.76 15.67 -35.57
N CYS A 194 -7.15 16.14 -34.38
CA CYS A 194 -8.32 16.99 -34.20
C CYS A 194 -8.18 18.33 -34.95
N ILE A 195 -7.05 19.01 -34.80
CA ILE A 195 -6.77 20.28 -35.49
C ILE A 195 -6.74 20.08 -37.00
N GLY A 196 -6.09 19.01 -37.48
CA GLY A 196 -6.08 18.67 -38.90
C GLY A 196 -7.49 18.43 -39.45
N GLY A 197 -8.35 17.71 -38.71
CA GLY A 197 -9.75 17.51 -39.08
C GLY A 197 -10.54 18.81 -39.17
N LEU A 198 -10.34 19.73 -38.22
CA LEU A 198 -10.96 21.06 -38.25
C LEU A 198 -10.48 21.89 -39.45
N ILE A 199 -9.18 21.90 -39.74
CA ILE A 199 -8.61 22.62 -40.89
C ILE A 199 -9.16 22.07 -42.20
N VAL A 200 -9.17 20.74 -42.36
CA VAL A 200 -9.70 20.07 -43.56
C VAL A 200 -11.19 20.39 -43.76
N ALA A 201 -11.98 20.49 -42.69
CA ALA A 201 -13.39 20.84 -42.78
C ALA A 201 -13.65 22.28 -43.26
N ASN A 202 -12.67 23.19 -43.16
CA ASN A 202 -12.82 24.61 -43.53
C ASN A 202 -12.04 25.02 -44.79
N ILE A 203 -11.25 24.11 -45.38
CA ILE A 203 -10.48 24.37 -46.60
C ILE A 203 -11.24 23.87 -47.82
N ALA A 204 -11.43 24.72 -48.82
CA ALA A 204 -12.07 24.37 -50.09
C ALA A 204 -11.12 23.75 -51.14
N SER A 205 -9.81 23.99 -51.03
CA SER A 205 -8.83 23.56 -52.04
C SER A 205 -8.35 22.13 -51.83
N SER A 206 -8.46 21.27 -52.84
CA SER A 206 -8.04 19.87 -52.81
C SER A 206 -6.53 19.67 -52.57
N THR A 207 -5.68 20.60 -53.01
CA THR A 207 -4.22 20.55 -52.83
C THR A 207 -3.83 20.75 -51.36
N SER A 208 -4.39 21.75 -50.68
CA SER A 208 -4.08 22.05 -49.27
C SER A 208 -4.59 20.97 -48.32
N THR A 209 -5.73 20.34 -48.64
CA THR A 209 -6.25 19.18 -47.88
C THR A 209 -5.28 18.01 -47.89
N LYS A 210 -4.67 17.70 -49.05
CA LYS A 210 -3.66 16.63 -49.15
C LYS A 210 -2.45 16.93 -48.25
N VAL A 211 -1.96 18.17 -48.27
CA VAL A 211 -0.81 18.59 -47.44
C VAL A 211 -1.11 18.42 -45.95
N VAL A 212 -2.26 18.90 -45.47
CA VAL A 212 -2.67 18.79 -44.06
C VAL A 212 -2.80 17.32 -43.63
N VAL A 213 -3.45 16.49 -44.45
CA VAL A 213 -3.59 15.05 -44.18
C VAL A 213 -2.23 14.37 -44.10
N THR A 214 -1.31 14.66 -45.03
CA THR A 214 0.06 14.10 -45.00
C THR A 214 0.79 14.50 -43.72
N VAL A 215 0.72 15.76 -43.29
CA VAL A 215 1.34 16.22 -42.03
C VAL A 215 0.78 15.46 -40.82
N VAL A 216 -0.55 15.30 -40.74
CA VAL A 216 -1.20 14.55 -39.65
C VAL A 216 -0.76 13.09 -39.61
N ILE A 217 -0.64 12.44 -40.78
CA ILE A 217 -0.16 11.05 -40.87
C ILE A 217 1.29 10.96 -40.37
N VAL A 218 2.17 11.87 -40.79
CA VAL A 218 3.57 11.90 -40.35
C VAL A 218 3.68 12.07 -38.83
N VAL A 219 2.93 13.00 -38.25
CA VAL A 219 2.91 13.21 -36.78
C VAL A 219 2.45 11.96 -36.03
N ASN A 220 1.38 11.31 -36.51
CA ASN A 220 0.89 10.07 -35.90
C ASN A 220 1.89 8.90 -36.05
N MET A 221 2.60 8.81 -37.18
CA MET A 221 3.67 7.81 -37.36
C MET A 221 4.82 8.03 -36.39
N VAL A 222 5.26 9.28 -36.19
CA VAL A 222 6.30 9.60 -35.19
C VAL A 222 5.82 9.24 -33.78
N SER A 223 4.58 9.58 -33.43
CA SER A 223 3.99 9.20 -32.14
C SER A 223 3.94 7.68 -31.95
N LEU A 224 3.54 6.94 -32.98
CA LEU A 224 3.49 5.47 -32.95
C LEU A 224 4.89 4.87 -32.77
N VAL A 225 5.88 5.31 -33.54
CA VAL A 225 7.28 4.87 -33.42
C VAL A 225 7.81 5.16 -32.02
N THR A 226 7.48 6.32 -31.45
CA THR A 226 7.85 6.71 -30.09
C THR A 226 7.23 5.76 -29.05
N MET A 227 5.93 5.47 -29.15
CA MET A 227 5.25 4.53 -28.26
C MET A 227 5.86 3.13 -28.33
N ILE A 228 6.09 2.63 -29.56
CA ILE A 228 6.71 1.32 -29.79
C ILE A 228 8.13 1.29 -29.19
N GLY A 229 8.93 2.36 -29.38
CA GLY A 229 10.27 2.46 -28.83
C GLY A 229 10.30 2.38 -27.30
N ILE A 230 9.39 3.07 -26.61
CA ILE A 230 9.28 3.03 -25.15
C ILE A 230 8.84 1.65 -24.66
N LEU A 231 7.81 1.06 -25.31
CA LEU A 231 7.34 -0.29 -25.01
C LEU A 231 8.47 -1.31 -25.16
N LEU A 232 9.25 -1.21 -26.22
CA LEU A 232 10.42 -2.05 -26.46
C LEU A 232 11.50 -1.85 -25.37
N PHE A 233 11.75 -0.61 -24.93
CA PHE A 233 12.71 -0.32 -23.85
C PHE A 233 12.29 -0.89 -22.47
N SER A 234 10.98 -1.14 -22.29
CA SER A 234 10.47 -1.78 -21.08
C SER A 234 10.84 -3.27 -20.98
N LEU A 235 11.18 -3.91 -22.11
CA LEU A 235 11.57 -5.32 -22.15
C LEU A 235 13.01 -5.50 -21.66
N LYS A 236 13.20 -6.26 -20.56
CA LYS A 236 14.51 -6.61 -19.99
C LYS A 236 15.57 -7.08 -21.01
N PRO A 237 15.28 -8.03 -21.93
CA PRO A 237 16.31 -8.48 -22.88
C PRO A 237 16.75 -7.37 -23.83
N LEU A 238 15.83 -6.52 -24.30
CA LEU A 238 16.18 -5.42 -25.19
C LEU A 238 16.93 -4.32 -24.45
N ARG A 239 16.54 -4.00 -23.22
CA ARG A 239 17.31 -3.09 -22.35
C ARG A 239 18.76 -3.54 -22.21
N ARG A 240 19.00 -4.85 -22.06
CA ARG A 240 20.36 -5.41 -22.01
C ARG A 240 21.12 -5.22 -23.31
N VAL A 241 20.50 -5.49 -24.45
CA VAL A 241 21.10 -5.27 -25.78
C VAL A 241 21.46 -3.79 -25.96
N ILE A 242 20.56 -2.88 -25.59
CA ILE A 242 20.81 -1.43 -25.64
C ILE A 242 21.92 -1.03 -24.68
N LYS A 243 21.99 -1.60 -23.48
CA LYS A 243 23.07 -1.35 -22.51
C LYS A 243 24.43 -1.82 -23.02
N ASN A 244 24.50 -3.01 -23.64
CA ASN A 244 25.70 -3.51 -24.32
C ASN A 244 26.07 -2.64 -25.53
N TRP A 245 25.07 -2.04 -26.20
CA TRP A 245 25.28 -1.15 -27.32
C TRP A 245 25.81 0.23 -26.92
N LEU A 246 25.23 0.82 -25.87
CA LEU A 246 25.61 2.14 -25.35
C LEU A 246 26.87 2.09 -24.47
N GLY A 247 27.22 0.94 -23.88
CA GLY A 247 28.40 0.80 -23.02
C GLY A 247 28.31 1.57 -21.71
N THR A 248 27.10 1.84 -21.21
CA THR A 248 26.88 2.68 -20.03
C THR A 248 26.73 1.85 -18.75
N LEU A 249 27.52 2.19 -17.72
CA LEU A 249 27.35 1.66 -16.37
C LEU A 249 26.10 2.23 -15.71
N THR A 250 25.32 1.34 -15.08
CA THR A 250 24.20 1.73 -14.22
C THR A 250 24.49 1.29 -12.80
N PHE A 251 24.00 2.08 -11.86
CA PHE A 251 24.14 1.85 -10.42
C PHE A 251 22.77 1.72 -9.78
N SER A 252 22.74 1.15 -8.57
CA SER A 252 21.54 1.07 -7.75
C SER A 252 21.68 1.75 -6.39
N ASP A 253 20.55 2.16 -5.82
CA ASP A 253 20.44 2.79 -4.52
C ASP A 253 19.34 2.06 -3.77
N THR A 254 19.71 1.37 -2.70
CA THR A 254 18.78 0.51 -1.94
C THR A 254 17.87 1.36 -1.06
N VAL A 255 18.40 2.45 -0.49
CA VAL A 255 17.64 3.37 0.38
C VAL A 255 16.54 4.09 -0.41
N ARG A 256 16.87 4.58 -1.61
CA ARG A 256 15.94 5.32 -2.48
C ARG A 256 15.16 4.43 -3.45
N ASP A 257 15.36 3.11 -3.40
CA ASP A 257 14.77 2.08 -4.28
C ASP A 257 14.94 2.42 -5.77
N ILE A 258 16.15 2.85 -6.14
CA ILE A 258 16.52 3.09 -7.54
C ILE A 258 17.26 1.85 -8.03
N ARG A 259 16.59 1.02 -8.84
CA ARG A 259 17.15 -0.25 -9.31
C ARG A 259 18.22 -0.11 -10.39
N ASP A 260 18.04 0.86 -11.29
CA ASP A 260 18.97 1.18 -12.37
C ASP A 260 18.97 2.70 -12.59
N GLY A 261 20.11 3.36 -12.38
CA GLY A 261 20.25 4.78 -12.71
C GLY A 261 21.69 5.21 -13.01
N PRO A 262 21.85 6.48 -13.42
CA PRO A 262 23.14 7.02 -13.81
C PRO A 262 24.06 7.25 -12.61
N SER A 263 25.35 6.93 -12.78
CA SER A 263 26.41 7.08 -11.78
C SER A 263 26.43 8.45 -11.09
N ALA A 264 26.31 9.53 -11.87
CA ALA A 264 26.39 10.91 -11.40
C ALA A 264 25.29 11.30 -10.39
N LYS A 265 24.14 10.61 -10.38
CA LYS A 265 23.02 10.91 -9.48
C LYS A 265 22.98 10.02 -8.25
N ILE A 266 23.48 8.79 -8.38
CA ILE A 266 23.37 7.74 -7.36
C ILE A 266 24.55 7.80 -6.40
N ILE A 267 25.77 7.67 -6.92
CA ILE A 267 26.97 7.48 -6.12
C ILE A 267 27.22 8.62 -5.12
N PRO A 268 27.04 9.91 -5.47
CA PRO A 268 27.22 11.00 -4.50
C PRO A 268 26.23 10.94 -3.33
N ALA A 269 25.05 10.40 -3.56
CA ALA A 269 23.92 10.35 -2.62
C ALA A 269 23.89 9.08 -1.75
N TRP A 270 24.82 8.15 -1.93
CA TRP A 270 24.90 6.94 -1.11
C TRP A 270 25.18 7.27 0.36
N ASP A 271 24.33 6.73 1.23
CA ASP A 271 24.59 6.59 2.65
C ASP A 271 25.30 5.24 2.87
N LEU A 272 26.60 5.29 3.13
CA LEU A 272 27.46 4.11 3.20
C LEU A 272 26.98 3.12 4.26
N ASP A 273 26.57 3.61 5.42
CA ASP A 273 26.23 2.78 6.57
C ASP A 273 24.95 1.99 6.29
N ARG A 274 23.95 2.63 5.66
CA ARG A 274 22.72 1.97 5.21
C ARG A 274 22.94 1.04 4.02
N GLU A 275 23.74 1.42 3.04
CA GLU A 275 24.03 0.57 1.88
C GLU A 275 24.80 -0.70 2.29
N ILE A 276 25.74 -0.62 3.24
CA ILE A 276 26.40 -1.80 3.83
C ILE A 276 25.37 -2.69 4.52
N LYS A 277 24.50 -2.10 5.34
CA LYS A 277 23.41 -2.83 6.02
C LYS A 277 22.53 -3.58 5.03
N HIS A 278 22.08 -2.95 3.95
CA HIS A 278 21.19 -3.57 2.97
C HIS A 278 21.88 -4.63 2.10
N ARG A 279 23.07 -4.31 1.57
CA ARG A 279 23.75 -5.13 0.55
C ARG A 279 24.59 -6.26 1.12
N VAL A 280 25.14 -6.07 2.32
CA VAL A 280 26.00 -7.07 2.95
C VAL A 280 25.21 -7.81 4.02
N TRP A 281 24.72 -7.09 5.03
CA TRP A 281 24.14 -7.69 6.22
C TRP A 281 22.75 -8.30 5.98
N GLN A 282 21.78 -7.50 5.54
CA GLN A 282 20.41 -7.98 5.29
C GLN A 282 20.35 -8.94 4.09
N ALA A 283 21.13 -8.69 3.04
CA ALA A 283 21.23 -9.59 1.90
C ALA A 283 21.73 -10.97 2.31
N PHE A 284 22.73 -11.04 3.21
CA PHE A 284 23.17 -12.31 3.79
C PHE A 284 22.02 -13.02 4.50
N TRP A 285 21.33 -12.36 5.43
CA TRP A 285 20.23 -12.98 6.18
C TRP A 285 19.08 -13.45 5.26
N LYS A 286 18.72 -12.66 4.25
CA LYS A 286 17.74 -13.06 3.23
C LYS A 286 18.19 -14.32 2.49
N THR A 287 19.43 -14.37 2.01
CA THR A 287 19.98 -15.55 1.31
C THR A 287 20.11 -16.76 2.22
N MET A 288 20.49 -16.57 3.49
CA MET A 288 20.60 -17.64 4.48
C MET A 288 19.24 -18.24 4.85
N LEU A 289 18.21 -17.42 5.06
CA LEU A 289 16.87 -17.94 5.31
C LEU A 289 16.30 -18.64 4.07
N LEU A 290 16.62 -18.14 2.86
CA LEU A 290 16.29 -18.81 1.60
C LEU A 290 16.99 -20.17 1.45
N SER A 291 18.22 -20.33 1.95
CA SER A 291 18.96 -21.59 1.83
C SER A 291 18.33 -22.73 2.64
N PHE A 292 17.58 -22.41 3.69
CA PHE A 292 16.82 -23.40 4.47
C PHE A 292 15.62 -24.00 3.72
N LYS A 293 15.21 -23.42 2.58
CA LYS A 293 14.04 -23.87 1.78
C LYS A 293 12.76 -23.99 2.63
N ASN A 294 12.62 -23.13 3.63
CA ASN A 294 11.45 -23.06 4.50
C ASN A 294 10.70 -21.75 4.22
N ASP A 295 9.60 -21.86 3.48
CA ASP A 295 8.79 -20.71 3.08
C ASP A 295 8.19 -19.96 4.29
N GLN A 296 7.93 -20.65 5.40
CA GLN A 296 7.38 -20.01 6.61
C GLN A 296 8.36 -19.03 7.25
N LEU A 297 9.66 -19.36 7.26
CA LEU A 297 10.71 -18.47 7.78
C LEU A 297 10.82 -17.19 6.96
N ILE A 298 10.80 -17.32 5.63
CA ILE A 298 10.91 -16.19 4.71
C ILE A 298 9.67 -15.30 4.81
N GLN A 299 8.48 -15.92 4.83
CA GLN A 299 7.23 -15.20 5.01
C GLN A 299 7.22 -14.46 6.36
N ARG A 300 7.69 -15.10 7.42
CA ARG A 300 7.74 -14.49 8.75
C ARG A 300 8.72 -13.31 8.82
N LEU A 301 9.91 -13.42 8.22
CA LEU A 301 10.83 -12.28 8.12
C LEU A 301 10.16 -11.11 7.37
N HIS A 302 9.48 -11.41 6.26
CA HIS A 302 8.79 -10.38 5.48
C HIS A 302 7.67 -9.69 6.28
N GLU A 303 6.91 -10.44 7.09
CA GLU A 303 5.92 -9.87 8.01
C GLU A 303 6.57 -8.93 9.04
N LEU A 304 7.74 -9.28 9.57
CA LEU A 304 8.47 -8.42 10.51
C LEU A 304 9.00 -7.14 9.84
N GLU A 305 9.52 -7.24 8.60
CA GLU A 305 9.92 -6.07 7.80
C GLU A 305 8.72 -5.15 7.53
N GLN A 306 7.57 -5.71 7.15
CA GLN A 306 6.34 -4.93 6.94
C GLN A 306 5.86 -4.27 8.24
N ALA A 307 5.91 -4.99 9.37
CA ALA A 307 5.54 -4.44 10.67
C ALA A 307 6.45 -3.27 11.07
N ALA A 308 7.76 -3.40 10.78
CA ALA A 308 8.73 -2.35 11.00
C ALA A 308 8.50 -1.12 10.10
N GLY A 309 8.26 -1.32 8.81
CA GLY A 309 7.93 -0.24 7.87
C GLY A 309 6.56 0.43 8.14
N ALA A 310 5.61 -0.29 8.74
CA ALA A 310 4.32 0.28 9.13
C ALA A 310 4.40 1.10 10.42
N SER A 311 5.23 0.67 11.37
CA SER A 311 5.23 1.19 12.75
C SER A 311 6.40 2.14 13.02
N GLY A 312 7.54 1.96 12.36
CA GLY A 312 8.76 2.73 12.58
C GLY A 312 9.66 2.18 13.69
N MET A 313 10.96 2.46 13.56
CA MET A 313 12.03 2.01 14.46
C MET A 313 11.82 2.49 15.90
N GLN A 314 11.36 3.73 16.07
CA GLN A 314 11.13 4.28 17.41
C GLN A 314 10.02 3.52 18.16
N ASN A 315 8.96 3.08 17.47
CA ASN A 315 7.90 2.28 18.08
C ASN A 315 8.35 0.85 18.37
N ILE A 316 9.21 0.28 17.52
CA ILE A 316 9.86 -1.00 17.80
C ILE A 316 10.72 -0.90 19.07
N LYS A 317 11.52 0.17 19.19
CA LYS A 317 12.35 0.41 20.39
C LYS A 317 11.49 0.55 21.65
N ARG A 318 10.42 1.37 21.60
CA ARG A 318 9.45 1.49 22.71
C ARG A 318 8.79 0.18 23.05
N HIS A 319 8.46 -0.63 22.04
CA HIS A 319 7.87 -1.94 22.26
C HIS A 319 8.78 -2.81 23.14
N TRP A 320 10.09 -2.76 22.92
CA TRP A 320 11.10 -3.46 23.72
C TRP A 320 11.33 -2.86 25.11
N GLU A 321 11.42 -1.54 25.22
CA GLU A 321 11.46 -0.85 26.52
C GLU A 321 10.26 -1.25 27.39
N GLY A 322 9.07 -1.39 26.76
CA GLY A 322 7.86 -1.88 27.41
C GLY A 322 7.85 -3.38 27.72
N LEU A 323 8.65 -4.23 27.05
CA LEU A 323 8.83 -5.63 27.46
C LEU A 323 9.76 -5.77 28.65
N GLN A 324 10.74 -4.87 28.80
CA GLN A 324 11.64 -4.85 29.95
C GLN A 324 10.95 -4.33 31.21
N SER A 325 9.95 -3.44 31.06
CA SER A 325 9.11 -2.99 32.16
C SER A 325 8.06 -4.04 32.52
N GLU A 326 8.17 -4.63 33.71
CA GLU A 326 7.20 -5.60 34.22
C GLU A 326 5.77 -5.01 34.26
N TYR A 327 5.64 -3.75 34.68
CA TYR A 327 4.36 -3.04 34.71
C TYR A 327 3.69 -3.00 33.33
N VAL A 328 4.41 -2.54 32.30
CA VAL A 328 3.87 -2.44 30.93
C VAL A 328 3.57 -3.83 30.37
N ALA A 329 4.46 -4.81 30.59
CA ALA A 329 4.23 -6.19 30.15
C ALA A 329 2.94 -6.79 30.76
N GLN A 330 2.69 -6.57 32.06
CA GLN A 330 1.46 -7.01 32.72
C GLN A 330 0.21 -6.31 32.15
N LEU A 331 0.28 -5.00 31.88
CA LEU A 331 -0.83 -4.27 31.24
C LEU A 331 -1.15 -4.80 29.84
N ARG A 332 -0.12 -5.14 29.05
CA ARG A 332 -0.30 -5.74 27.71
C ARG A 332 -1.00 -7.09 27.81
N ILE A 333 -0.60 -7.94 28.75
CA ILE A 333 -1.23 -9.24 28.99
C ILE A 333 -2.68 -9.07 29.44
N ALA A 334 -2.95 -8.16 30.40
CA ALA A 334 -4.29 -7.88 30.87
C ALA A 334 -5.20 -7.39 29.73
N THR A 335 -4.69 -6.50 28.88
CA THR A 335 -5.44 -5.97 27.73
C THR A 335 -5.82 -7.06 26.72
N ARG A 336 -4.86 -7.93 26.36
CA ARG A 336 -5.10 -9.07 25.45
C ARG A 336 -6.09 -10.08 26.03
N THR A 337 -5.95 -10.40 27.31
CA THR A 337 -6.78 -11.44 27.94
C THR A 337 -8.18 -10.95 28.28
N MET A 338 -8.37 -9.66 28.61
CA MET A 338 -9.63 -9.15 29.11
C MET A 338 -10.44 -8.33 28.09
N LEU A 339 -9.79 -7.58 27.19
CA LEU A 339 -10.46 -6.59 26.34
C LEU A 339 -10.45 -6.93 24.85
N GLU A 340 -9.54 -7.75 24.34
CA GLU A 340 -9.49 -8.08 22.91
C GLU A 340 -10.82 -8.73 22.44
N GLY A 341 -11.45 -8.18 21.40
CA GLY A 341 -12.79 -8.57 20.94
C GLY A 341 -13.77 -7.39 20.80
N VAL A 342 -15.07 -7.68 20.87
CA VAL A 342 -16.17 -6.71 20.72
C VAL A 342 -16.60 -6.09 22.06
N ASP A 343 -17.40 -5.02 21.97
CA ASP A 343 -18.01 -4.32 23.11
C ASP A 343 -16.98 -3.60 24.01
N VAL A 344 -15.94 -3.10 23.37
CA VAL A 344 -14.87 -2.31 23.99
C VAL A 344 -15.20 -0.83 23.84
N PHE A 345 -14.83 -0.03 24.85
CA PHE A 345 -15.12 1.39 24.87
C PHE A 345 -13.83 2.20 24.79
N TRP A 346 -13.81 3.22 23.94
CA TRP A 346 -12.71 4.19 23.91
C TRP A 346 -13.22 5.56 23.50
N ASN A 347 -13.08 6.54 24.39
CA ASN A 347 -13.38 7.93 24.09
C ASN A 347 -12.06 8.70 24.03
N ASN A 348 -11.55 8.91 22.81
CA ASN A 348 -10.29 9.63 22.63
C ASN A 348 -10.55 11.15 22.51
N PRO A 349 -10.08 11.97 23.45
CA PRO A 349 -10.28 13.42 23.40
C PRO A 349 -9.53 14.10 22.24
N ASN A 350 -8.44 13.49 21.74
CA ASN A 350 -7.60 14.09 20.69
C ASN A 350 -8.09 13.80 19.26
N THR A 351 -9.20 13.07 19.11
CA THR A 351 -9.77 12.77 17.80
C THR A 351 -11.00 13.62 17.55
N ALA A 352 -10.80 14.93 17.41
CA ALA A 352 -11.83 15.91 17.03
C ALA A 352 -12.53 15.64 15.67
N HIS A 353 -12.21 14.52 15.01
CA HIS A 353 -12.73 14.10 13.72
C HIS A 353 -13.42 12.72 13.74
N LEU A 354 -13.54 12.08 14.91
CA LEU A 354 -14.23 10.79 15.04
C LEU A 354 -15.68 11.03 15.46
N ASN A 355 -16.60 10.98 14.49
CA ASN A 355 -18.04 11.21 14.68
C ASN A 355 -18.77 10.06 15.41
N SER A 356 -18.06 9.15 16.10
CA SER A 356 -18.74 8.09 16.84
C SER A 356 -19.38 8.70 18.07
N GLN A 357 -20.71 8.64 18.13
CA GLN A 357 -21.48 9.17 19.26
C GLN A 357 -21.46 8.22 20.45
N VAL A 358 -21.24 6.93 20.19
CA VAL A 358 -21.36 5.84 21.17
C VAL A 358 -20.00 5.38 21.71
N CYS A 359 -18.90 5.61 20.98
CA CYS A 359 -17.52 5.26 21.36
C CYS A 359 -17.26 3.76 21.63
N PHE A 360 -18.18 2.88 21.26
CA PHE A 360 -18.04 1.42 21.34
C PHE A 360 -17.59 0.81 20.01
N GLY A 361 -16.98 -0.36 20.09
CA GLY A 361 -16.45 -1.05 18.92
C GLY A 361 -15.72 -2.35 19.23
N LYS A 362 -14.97 -2.80 18.24
CA LYS A 362 -14.04 -3.93 18.31
C LYS A 362 -12.63 -3.43 18.58
N MET A 363 -11.93 -4.04 19.52
CA MET A 363 -10.50 -3.85 19.71
C MET A 363 -9.75 -5.13 19.39
N TYR A 364 -8.65 -5.01 18.67
CA TYR A 364 -7.68 -6.10 18.51
C TYR A 364 -6.27 -5.60 18.80
N VAL A 365 -5.41 -6.52 19.23
CA VAL A 365 -4.04 -6.21 19.59
C VAL A 365 -3.11 -6.60 18.46
N ARG A 366 -2.27 -5.66 18.05
CA ARG A 366 -1.06 -5.97 17.28
C ARG A 366 0.04 -6.23 18.29
N PRO A 367 0.56 -7.47 18.39
CA PRO A 367 1.54 -7.78 19.43
C PRO A 367 2.91 -7.19 19.14
N TYR A 368 3.27 -7.02 17.85
CA TYR A 368 4.55 -6.49 17.41
C TYR A 368 4.44 -5.49 16.24
N PRO A 369 4.98 -4.27 16.41
CA PRO A 369 5.18 -3.58 17.70
C PRO A 369 3.86 -3.45 18.45
N PHE A 370 3.88 -3.56 19.77
CA PHE A 370 2.65 -3.58 20.57
C PHE A 370 1.84 -2.29 20.40
N HIS A 371 0.58 -2.43 19.98
CA HIS A 371 -0.44 -1.39 20.06
C HIS A 371 -1.83 -2.02 19.95
N CYS A 372 -2.83 -1.36 20.53
CA CYS A 372 -4.23 -1.76 20.36
C CYS A 372 -4.87 -0.93 19.24
N VAL A 373 -5.63 -1.58 18.38
CA VAL A 373 -6.40 -0.91 17.33
C VAL A 373 -7.87 -1.03 17.65
N MET A 374 -8.52 0.12 17.81
CA MET A 374 -9.94 0.26 18.04
C MET A 374 -10.65 0.54 16.71
N VAL A 375 -11.65 -0.28 16.36
CA VAL A 375 -12.55 -0.11 15.21
C VAL A 375 -13.94 0.19 15.76
N TYR A 376 -14.48 1.38 15.51
CA TYR A 376 -15.76 1.79 16.08
C TYR A 376 -16.95 1.19 15.31
N ASP A 377 -18.04 0.88 16.02
CA ASP A 377 -19.22 0.24 15.42
C ASP A 377 -19.88 1.09 14.32
N GLU A 378 -19.83 2.43 14.47
CA GLU A 378 -20.53 3.39 13.61
C GLU A 378 -19.65 3.96 12.48
N SER A 379 -18.35 3.66 12.48
CA SER A 379 -17.41 4.27 11.54
C SER A 379 -16.32 3.32 11.10
N GLU A 380 -15.98 3.35 9.80
CA GLU A 380 -14.83 2.63 9.22
C GLU A 380 -13.47 3.17 9.75
N ARG A 381 -13.46 4.22 10.59
CA ARG A 381 -12.23 4.81 11.13
C ARG A 381 -11.72 4.03 12.34
N THR A 382 -10.40 3.90 12.42
CA THR A 382 -9.72 3.23 13.52
C THR A 382 -8.94 4.22 14.40
N ALA A 383 -8.78 3.88 15.67
CA ALA A 383 -7.91 4.60 16.60
C ALA A 383 -6.82 3.67 17.11
N VAL A 384 -5.59 4.19 17.22
CA VAL A 384 -4.45 3.47 17.78
C VAL A 384 -4.27 3.87 19.24
N ILE A 385 -4.10 2.90 20.12
CA ILE A 385 -3.84 3.06 21.55
C ILE A 385 -2.48 2.45 21.83
N ASP A 386 -1.56 3.29 22.29
CA ASP A 386 -0.18 2.94 22.61
C ASP A 386 -0.02 2.67 24.12
N ASP A 387 1.14 2.12 24.51
CA ASP A 387 1.44 1.72 25.90
C ASP A 387 1.17 2.83 26.94
N ASP A 388 1.40 4.10 26.60
CA ASP A 388 1.19 5.25 27.48
C ASP A 388 -0.27 5.45 27.86
N LYS A 389 -1.21 4.94 27.06
CA LYS A 389 -2.66 5.06 27.27
C LYS A 389 -3.33 3.75 27.66
N VAL A 390 -2.59 2.63 27.70
CA VAL A 390 -3.17 1.32 28.01
C VAL A 390 -3.72 1.28 29.44
N SER A 391 -3.06 1.91 30.40
CA SER A 391 -3.53 2.01 31.79
C SER A 391 -4.88 2.73 31.87
N ASP A 392 -4.97 3.92 31.28
CA ASP A 392 -6.19 4.73 31.23
C ASP A 392 -7.32 4.01 30.48
N PHE A 393 -6.96 3.33 29.39
CA PHE A 393 -7.87 2.54 28.59
C PHE A 393 -8.46 1.35 29.37
N LEU A 394 -7.64 0.62 30.13
CA LEU A 394 -8.11 -0.43 31.02
C LEU A 394 -9.02 0.15 32.11
N PHE A 395 -8.57 1.20 32.79
CA PHE A 395 -9.34 1.85 33.86
C PHE A 395 -10.72 2.30 33.36
N LEU A 396 -10.78 2.94 32.20
CA LEU A 396 -12.03 3.37 31.57
C LEU A 396 -12.96 2.20 31.29
N ASN A 397 -12.43 1.10 30.74
CA ASN A 397 -13.20 -0.09 30.38
C ASN A 397 -13.69 -0.91 31.58
N PHE A 398 -13.13 -0.69 32.78
CA PHE A 398 -13.57 -1.30 34.03
C PHE A 398 -14.33 -0.33 34.95
N SER A 399 -14.54 0.91 34.52
CA SER A 399 -15.38 1.85 35.26
C SER A 399 -16.83 1.34 35.34
N PRO A 400 -17.54 1.53 36.48
CA PRO A 400 -18.89 0.97 36.67
C PRO A 400 -19.86 1.34 35.56
N ALA A 401 -19.84 2.61 35.11
CA ALA A 401 -20.72 3.09 34.05
C ALA A 401 -20.49 2.39 32.69
N ILE A 402 -19.24 2.08 32.35
CA ILE A 402 -18.92 1.39 31.09
C ILE A 402 -19.18 -0.10 31.20
N VAL A 403 -18.94 -0.70 32.37
CA VAL A 403 -19.26 -2.11 32.63
C VAL A 403 -20.76 -2.37 32.49
N GLU A 404 -21.61 -1.49 33.03
CA GLU A 404 -23.07 -1.61 32.86
C GLU A 404 -23.50 -1.55 31.39
N LYS A 405 -22.94 -0.59 30.62
CA LYS A 405 -23.21 -0.47 29.19
C LYS A 405 -22.74 -1.69 28.41
N ARG A 406 -21.53 -2.20 28.70
CA ARG A 406 -20.99 -3.42 28.09
C ARG A 406 -21.88 -4.62 28.40
N LEU A 407 -22.25 -4.79 29.66
CA LEU A 407 -23.13 -5.89 30.09
C LEU A 407 -24.46 -5.85 29.35
N MET A 408 -25.06 -4.67 29.17
CA MET A 408 -26.29 -4.51 28.40
C MET A 408 -26.12 -4.97 26.94
N ARG A 409 -25.01 -4.59 26.29
CA ARG A 409 -24.70 -5.02 24.91
C ARG A 409 -24.53 -6.53 24.82
N GLN A 410 -23.83 -7.13 25.78
CA GLN A 410 -23.61 -8.57 25.86
C GLN A 410 -24.93 -9.34 26.10
N LYS A 411 -25.83 -8.82 26.95
CA LYS A 411 -27.18 -9.39 27.12
C LYS A 411 -27.97 -9.40 25.81
N LEU A 412 -27.91 -8.32 25.03
CA LEU A 412 -28.58 -8.25 23.73
C LEU A 412 -27.96 -9.22 22.71
N ARG A 413 -26.63 -9.36 22.68
CA ARG A 413 -25.96 -10.38 21.84
C ARG A 413 -26.35 -11.80 22.25
N ALA A 414 -26.40 -12.09 23.55
CA ALA A 414 -26.83 -13.38 24.08
C ALA A 414 -28.27 -13.73 23.70
N LEU A 415 -29.19 -12.77 23.75
CA LEU A 415 -30.58 -12.95 23.29
C LEU A 415 -30.64 -13.21 21.78
N SER A 416 -29.85 -12.48 20.99
CA SER A 416 -29.78 -12.65 19.55
C SER A 416 -29.24 -14.02 19.15
N GLY A 417 -28.19 -14.52 19.79
CA GLY A 417 -27.59 -15.82 19.48
C GLY A 417 -28.55 -17.00 19.72
N ARG A 418 -29.52 -16.84 20.63
CA ARG A 418 -30.52 -17.87 20.96
C ARG A 418 -31.83 -17.73 20.19
N GLY A 419 -32.08 -16.61 19.53
CA GLY A 419 -33.32 -16.38 18.77
C GLY A 419 -34.60 -16.47 19.61
N VAL A 420 -34.57 -15.98 20.85
CA VAL A 420 -35.67 -16.15 21.81
C VAL A 420 -36.87 -15.28 21.44
N PRO A 421 -38.10 -15.84 21.36
CA PRO A 421 -39.32 -15.05 21.20
C PRO A 421 -39.69 -14.35 22.52
N ILE A 422 -39.72 -13.03 22.52
CA ILE A 422 -40.05 -12.17 23.66
C ILE A 422 -41.46 -11.61 23.48
N GLN A 423 -42.27 -11.68 24.53
CA GLN A 423 -43.63 -11.14 24.54
C GLN A 423 -43.59 -9.61 24.67
N PHE A 424 -43.55 -8.92 23.55
CA PHE A 424 -43.49 -7.45 23.49
C PHE A 424 -44.47 -6.94 22.44
N SER A 425 -45.73 -6.79 22.86
CA SER A 425 -46.84 -6.49 21.96
C SER A 425 -46.87 -5.04 21.52
N PHE A 426 -47.16 -4.80 20.23
CA PHE A 426 -47.44 -3.47 19.69
C PHE A 426 -48.38 -3.56 18.49
N ALA A 427 -48.99 -2.43 18.12
CA ALA A 427 -49.83 -2.32 16.93
C ALA A 427 -49.32 -1.20 16.02
N ARG A 428 -49.39 -1.42 14.69
CA ARG A 428 -49.08 -0.36 13.71
C ARG A 428 -50.01 -0.43 12.50
N LYS A 429 -50.26 0.73 11.91
CA LYS A 429 -50.99 0.87 10.65
C LYS A 429 -50.05 0.60 9.48
N GLU A 430 -50.44 -0.29 8.58
CA GLU A 430 -49.71 -0.58 7.33
C GLU A 430 -50.67 -0.59 6.15
N VAL A 431 -50.22 -0.06 5.00
CA VAL A 431 -50.92 -0.18 3.72
C VAL A 431 -50.49 -1.48 3.06
N VAL A 432 -51.42 -2.39 2.80
CA VAL A 432 -51.16 -3.68 2.15
C VAL A 432 -51.90 -3.77 0.82
N ARG A 433 -51.19 -4.18 -0.24
CA ARG A 433 -51.75 -4.46 -1.55
C ARG A 433 -52.29 -5.88 -1.59
N LEU A 434 -53.60 -6.07 -1.72
CA LEU A 434 -54.31 -7.37 -1.64
C LEU A 434 -54.12 -8.33 -2.84
N GLU A 435 -52.96 -8.34 -3.49
CA GLU A 435 -52.74 -9.18 -4.67
C GLU A 435 -52.11 -10.53 -4.31
N GLY A 436 -52.86 -11.62 -4.46
CA GLY A 436 -52.36 -12.99 -4.27
C GLY A 436 -52.28 -13.46 -2.82
N ILE A 437 -52.93 -12.75 -1.89
CA ILE A 437 -52.86 -12.99 -0.45
C ILE A 437 -53.79 -14.13 -0.03
N MET A 438 -53.31 -15.00 0.85
CA MET A 438 -54.13 -16.02 1.51
C MET A 438 -54.84 -15.40 2.72
N ILE A 439 -56.16 -15.42 2.67
CA ILE A 439 -57.00 -14.86 3.73
C ILE A 439 -57.83 -16.00 4.31
N THR A 440 -57.85 -16.15 5.63
CA THR A 440 -58.59 -17.20 6.31
C THR A 440 -59.87 -16.63 6.92
N ASP A 441 -61.00 -17.28 6.68
CA ASP A 441 -62.28 -16.93 7.29
C ASP A 441 -62.38 -17.40 8.75
N SER A 442 -63.43 -16.97 9.46
CA SER A 442 -63.74 -17.40 10.82
C SER A 442 -64.04 -18.90 10.97
N GLN A 443 -64.17 -19.64 9.87
CA GLN A 443 -64.41 -21.08 9.82
C GLN A 443 -63.15 -21.89 9.42
N GLY A 444 -61.98 -21.23 9.35
CA GLY A 444 -60.69 -21.87 9.05
C GLY A 444 -60.44 -22.16 7.56
N ARG A 445 -61.31 -21.71 6.65
CA ARG A 445 -61.13 -21.90 5.21
C ARG A 445 -60.31 -20.75 4.65
N SER A 446 -59.22 -21.10 3.96
CA SER A 446 -58.33 -20.12 3.35
C SER A 446 -58.69 -19.91 1.88
N ARG A 447 -58.92 -18.66 1.47
CA ARG A 447 -59.15 -18.26 0.07
C ARG A 447 -58.06 -17.32 -0.39
N ARG A 448 -57.61 -17.50 -1.64
CA ARG A 448 -56.69 -16.57 -2.28
C ARG A 448 -57.48 -15.37 -2.81
N TYR A 449 -57.19 -14.19 -2.30
CA TYR A 449 -57.80 -12.95 -2.74
C TYR A 449 -56.94 -12.31 -3.83
N ASN A 450 -57.55 -12.06 -5.00
CA ASN A 450 -56.85 -11.57 -6.19
C ASN A 450 -57.37 -10.20 -6.69
N LYS A 451 -58.22 -9.50 -5.92
CA LYS A 451 -58.64 -8.14 -6.32
C LYS A 451 -57.58 -7.13 -5.90
N GLY A 452 -57.00 -6.45 -6.88
CA GLY A 452 -56.02 -5.39 -6.65
C GLY A 452 -56.63 -4.20 -5.91
N GLY A 453 -56.09 -3.87 -4.76
CA GLY A 453 -56.47 -2.71 -3.95
C GLY A 453 -55.51 -2.53 -2.78
N ASN A 454 -55.25 -1.27 -2.41
CA ASN A 454 -54.48 -0.93 -1.21
C ASN A 454 -55.46 -0.73 -0.06
N LEU A 455 -55.32 -1.52 1.02
CA LEU A 455 -56.09 -1.35 2.25
C LEU A 455 -55.17 -0.99 3.40
N GLU A 456 -55.59 0.00 4.19
CA GLU A 456 -54.96 0.33 5.47
C GLU A 456 -55.47 -0.64 6.54
N LEU A 457 -54.55 -1.44 7.09
CA LEU A 457 -54.86 -2.42 8.12
C LEU A 457 -54.02 -2.14 9.37
N ILE A 458 -54.62 -2.36 10.54
CA ILE A 458 -53.91 -2.33 11.82
C ILE A 458 -53.41 -3.75 12.10
N PHE A 459 -52.09 -3.92 12.08
CA PHE A 459 -51.45 -5.17 12.46
C PHE A 459 -51.10 -5.16 13.94
N HIS A 460 -51.48 -6.22 14.64
CA HIS A 460 -51.08 -6.51 16.01
C HIS A 460 -49.98 -7.57 16.00
N TYR A 461 -48.89 -7.28 16.70
CA TYR A 461 -47.73 -8.16 16.88
C TYR A 461 -47.57 -8.46 18.37
N ASN A 462 -47.18 -9.68 18.74
CA ASN A 462 -47.08 -10.09 20.14
C ASN A 462 -45.69 -10.63 20.51
N LYS A 463 -45.03 -11.37 19.62
CA LYS A 463 -43.77 -12.05 19.86
C LYS A 463 -42.69 -11.55 18.91
N GLY A 464 -41.70 -10.86 19.46
CA GLY A 464 -40.55 -10.38 18.70
C GLY A 464 -39.27 -11.11 19.11
N VAL A 465 -38.38 -11.30 18.15
CA VAL A 465 -37.04 -11.87 18.34
C VAL A 465 -36.01 -10.76 18.15
N ILE A 466 -35.12 -10.57 19.12
CA ILE A 466 -34.03 -9.59 19.02
C ILE A 466 -32.94 -10.15 18.12
N ASN A 467 -32.47 -9.31 17.18
CA ASN A 467 -31.34 -9.61 16.31
C ASN A 467 -30.30 -8.49 16.43
N VAL A 468 -29.05 -8.87 16.66
CA VAL A 468 -27.90 -7.96 16.64
C VAL A 468 -27.06 -8.29 15.40
N THR A 469 -27.04 -7.37 14.44
CA THR A 469 -26.25 -7.53 13.21
C THR A 469 -24.91 -6.78 13.34
N ASN A 470 -23.84 -7.43 12.89
CA ASN A 470 -22.51 -6.84 12.76
C ASN A 470 -22.28 -6.32 11.33
N ASN A 471 -21.18 -5.61 11.10
CA ASN A 471 -20.80 -5.08 9.78
C ASN A 471 -20.29 -6.16 8.81
N SER A 472 -19.91 -7.34 9.34
CA SER A 472 -19.47 -8.51 8.56
C SER A 472 -20.03 -9.79 9.17
N GLU A 473 -20.55 -10.68 8.31
CA GLU A 473 -21.02 -12.02 8.69
C GLU A 473 -19.88 -13.06 8.62
N ASP A 474 -18.83 -12.80 7.84
CA ASP A 474 -17.72 -13.73 7.58
C ASP A 474 -16.64 -13.72 8.67
N HIS A 475 -16.67 -12.74 9.58
CA HIS A 475 -15.64 -12.54 10.59
C HIS A 475 -16.17 -12.77 12.01
N ALA A 476 -15.54 -13.70 12.73
CA ALA A 476 -15.78 -13.89 14.15
C ALA A 476 -15.52 -12.58 14.91
N MET A 477 -16.47 -12.19 15.77
CA MET A 477 -16.43 -10.94 16.54
C MET A 477 -16.19 -9.73 15.65
N ALA A 478 -16.94 -9.61 14.55
CA ALA A 478 -16.93 -8.43 13.70
C ALA A 478 -17.40 -7.18 14.46
N ASP A 479 -16.86 -6.02 14.07
CA ASP A 479 -17.35 -4.71 14.50
C ASP A 479 -18.81 -4.50 14.06
N GLY A 480 -19.51 -3.60 14.76
CA GLY A 480 -20.90 -3.29 14.49
C GLY A 480 -21.82 -3.77 15.61
N PHE A 481 -22.86 -2.97 15.85
CA PHE A 481 -23.86 -3.23 16.88
C PHE A 481 -25.19 -2.60 16.48
N ASN A 482 -25.87 -3.21 15.50
CA ASN A 482 -27.19 -2.76 15.07
C ASN A 482 -28.27 -3.71 15.61
N VAL A 483 -29.04 -3.22 16.56
CA VAL A 483 -30.08 -3.99 17.24
C VAL A 483 -31.43 -3.76 16.56
N ARG A 484 -32.11 -4.86 16.22
CA ARG A 484 -33.45 -4.87 15.64
C ARG A 484 -34.31 -5.91 16.33
N MET A 485 -35.62 -5.71 16.30
CA MET A 485 -36.59 -6.71 16.76
C MET A 485 -37.47 -7.14 15.60
N THR A 486 -37.45 -8.43 15.30
CA THR A 486 -38.21 -9.03 14.20
C THR A 486 -39.43 -9.76 14.75
N TYR A 487 -40.59 -9.42 14.25
CA TYR A 487 -41.86 -10.07 14.54
C TYR A 487 -42.33 -10.84 13.33
N SER A 488 -42.77 -12.08 13.52
CA SER A 488 -43.32 -12.94 12.46
C SER A 488 -44.80 -13.29 12.67
N ASP A 489 -45.40 -12.77 13.74
CA ASP A 489 -46.72 -13.12 14.22
C ASP A 489 -47.78 -12.04 13.95
N GLY A 490 -47.59 -11.21 12.93
CA GLY A 490 -48.49 -10.10 12.63
C GLY A 490 -49.89 -10.57 12.24
N LEU A 491 -50.89 -10.00 12.92
CA LEU A 491 -52.31 -10.31 12.77
C LEU A 491 -53.10 -9.05 12.46
N ALA A 492 -53.93 -9.08 11.42
CA ALA A 492 -54.89 -8.02 11.14
C ALA A 492 -56.27 -8.59 10.82
N ASN A 493 -57.31 -7.92 11.31
CA ASN A 493 -58.69 -8.19 10.92
C ASN A 493 -58.99 -7.34 9.69
N VAL A 494 -59.50 -7.96 8.64
CA VAL A 494 -59.85 -7.33 7.37
C VAL A 494 -61.37 -7.36 7.24
N GLU A 495 -61.96 -6.17 7.17
CA GLU A 495 -63.38 -6.00 6.84
C GLU A 495 -63.47 -5.59 5.37
N ILE A 496 -63.97 -6.48 4.53
CA ILE A 496 -64.16 -6.22 3.10
C ILE A 496 -65.53 -5.58 2.92
N GLN A 497 -65.59 -4.41 2.29
CA GLN A 497 -66.87 -3.78 1.94
C GLN A 497 -67.68 -4.74 1.04
N ASN A 498 -68.91 -5.03 1.47
CA ASN A 498 -69.89 -5.95 0.86
C ASN A 498 -69.76 -7.46 1.19
N ASP A 499 -68.95 -7.86 2.17
CA ASP A 499 -68.94 -9.23 2.69
C ASP A 499 -69.18 -9.23 4.21
N PRO A 500 -70.20 -9.93 4.75
CA PRO A 500 -70.46 -9.99 6.19
C PRO A 500 -69.42 -10.79 6.98
N VAL A 501 -68.43 -11.39 6.31
CA VAL A 501 -67.41 -12.23 6.95
C VAL A 501 -66.15 -11.42 7.25
N SER A 502 -65.79 -11.36 8.54
CA SER A 502 -64.49 -10.83 8.98
C SER A 502 -63.37 -11.81 8.61
N TYR A 503 -62.35 -11.29 7.96
CA TYR A 503 -61.22 -12.06 7.48
C TYR A 503 -59.99 -11.84 8.34
N ARG A 504 -59.16 -12.87 8.54
CA ARG A 504 -57.91 -12.75 9.30
C ARG A 504 -56.71 -12.85 8.39
N TYR A 505 -55.89 -11.81 8.38
CA TYR A 505 -54.55 -11.84 7.82
C TYR A 505 -53.57 -12.34 8.88
N THR A 506 -52.74 -13.31 8.53
CA THR A 506 -51.72 -13.89 9.42
C THR A 506 -50.34 -13.94 8.74
N GLY A 507 -49.28 -14.00 9.55
CA GLY A 507 -47.91 -14.20 9.05
C GLY A 507 -47.26 -12.93 8.49
N ARG A 508 -47.74 -11.74 8.84
CA ARG A 508 -47.06 -10.49 8.49
C ARG A 508 -45.77 -10.37 9.30
N VAL A 509 -44.67 -10.02 8.61
CA VAL A 509 -43.36 -9.80 9.24
C VAL A 509 -43.12 -8.30 9.44
N ALA A 510 -42.70 -7.92 10.64
CA ALA A 510 -42.28 -6.55 10.96
C ALA A 510 -40.85 -6.54 11.53
N VAL A 511 -40.01 -5.63 11.02
CA VAL A 511 -38.68 -5.38 11.57
C VAL A 511 -38.68 -3.99 12.19
N MET A 512 -38.47 -3.92 13.49
CA MET A 512 -38.43 -2.69 14.28
C MET A 512 -36.98 -2.35 14.66
N LYS A 513 -36.65 -1.05 14.64
CA LYS A 513 -35.31 -0.55 14.99
C LYS A 513 -35.09 -0.52 16.51
N HIS A 514 -33.86 -0.24 16.93
CA HIS A 514 -33.44 -0.14 18.33
C HIS A 514 -34.30 0.82 19.20
N GLU A 515 -34.88 1.88 18.62
CA GLU A 515 -35.77 2.80 19.35
C GLU A 515 -37.03 2.10 19.89
N HIS A 516 -37.53 1.08 19.19
CA HIS A 516 -38.74 0.34 19.56
C HIS A 516 -38.57 -0.44 20.87
N ILE A 517 -37.38 -1.01 21.09
CA ILE A 517 -37.03 -1.71 22.34
C ILE A 517 -36.56 -0.74 23.43
N GLY A 518 -36.62 0.57 23.16
CA GLY A 518 -36.19 1.62 24.08
C GLY A 518 -34.66 1.71 24.24
N LEU A 519 -33.87 1.27 23.26
CA LEU A 519 -32.42 1.43 23.28
C LEU A 519 -32.05 2.83 22.79
N THR A 520 -31.56 3.67 23.71
CA THR A 520 -31.07 5.02 23.46
C THR A 520 -29.64 5.00 22.95
N LYS A 521 -29.20 6.08 22.28
CA LYS A 521 -27.82 6.20 21.78
C LYS A 521 -26.79 6.19 22.90
N GLU A 522 -27.15 6.75 24.05
CA GLU A 522 -26.32 6.83 25.26
C GLU A 522 -26.22 5.47 25.98
N MET A 523 -26.95 4.46 25.50
CA MET A 523 -27.03 3.10 26.05
C MET A 523 -27.60 3.07 27.48
N HIS A 524 -28.57 3.95 27.78
CA HIS A 524 -29.30 3.93 29.05
C HIS A 524 -30.45 2.92 29.02
N VAL A 525 -30.66 2.25 30.17
CA VAL A 525 -31.71 1.24 30.32
C VAL A 525 -33.09 1.91 30.46
N SER A 526 -33.85 1.93 29.37
CA SER A 526 -35.24 2.37 29.36
C SER A 526 -36.18 1.39 30.07
N THR A 527 -37.39 1.85 30.41
CA THR A 527 -38.43 1.00 31.02
C THR A 527 -38.78 -0.19 30.14
N GLN A 528 -38.88 0.01 28.82
CA GLN A 528 -39.16 -1.05 27.85
C GLN A 528 -38.07 -2.11 27.87
N LEU A 529 -36.80 -1.69 27.84
CA LEU A 529 -35.67 -2.62 27.85
C LEU A 529 -35.56 -3.38 29.16
N LYS A 530 -35.86 -2.74 30.31
CA LYS A 530 -35.93 -3.42 31.61
C LYS A 530 -36.96 -4.55 31.60
N GLN A 531 -38.14 -4.30 31.05
CA GLN A 531 -39.21 -5.31 30.95
C GLN A 531 -38.77 -6.49 30.07
N ILE A 532 -38.18 -6.21 28.91
CA ILE A 532 -37.65 -7.22 27.98
C ILE A 532 -36.57 -8.09 28.65
N LEU A 533 -35.62 -7.46 29.33
CA LEU A 533 -34.53 -8.17 30.01
C LEU A 533 -35.02 -8.98 31.21
N ALA A 534 -35.97 -8.47 31.98
CA ALA A 534 -36.57 -9.21 33.11
C ALA A 534 -37.34 -10.45 32.62
N GLN A 535 -38.11 -10.32 31.54
CA GLN A 535 -38.84 -11.47 30.96
C GLN A 535 -37.89 -12.57 30.45
N SER A 536 -36.74 -12.19 29.92
CA SER A 536 -35.84 -13.09 29.20
C SER A 536 -34.64 -13.56 30.03
N GLU A 537 -34.66 -13.33 31.34
CA GLU A 537 -33.56 -13.65 32.27
C GLU A 537 -33.11 -15.11 32.21
N ALA A 538 -34.05 -16.05 32.21
CA ALA A 538 -33.76 -17.47 32.10
C ALA A 538 -33.02 -17.85 30.80
N GLN A 539 -33.04 -16.99 29.79
CA GLN A 539 -32.41 -17.25 28.49
C GLN A 539 -31.10 -16.50 28.31
N TRP A 540 -31.02 -15.22 28.70
CA TRP A 540 -29.78 -14.46 28.53
C TRP A 540 -28.72 -14.80 29.57
N VAL A 541 -29.07 -15.25 30.77
CA VAL A 541 -28.07 -15.70 31.77
C VAL A 541 -27.19 -16.82 31.23
N PRO A 542 -27.74 -17.97 30.79
CA PRO A 542 -26.91 -19.03 30.19
C PRO A 542 -26.39 -18.67 28.79
N GLY A 543 -27.02 -17.71 28.10
CA GLY A 543 -26.47 -17.17 26.85
C GLY A 543 -25.22 -16.31 27.06
N LEU A 544 -25.13 -15.61 28.18
CA LEU A 544 -24.00 -14.77 28.55
C LEU A 544 -22.77 -15.64 28.91
N GLU A 545 -22.98 -16.75 29.61
CA GLU A 545 -21.92 -17.72 29.90
C GLU A 545 -21.32 -18.31 28.62
N ALA A 546 -22.18 -18.71 27.67
CA ALA A 546 -21.75 -19.18 26.36
C ALA A 546 -20.95 -18.10 25.60
N LEU A 547 -21.43 -16.85 25.59
CA LEU A 547 -20.76 -15.72 24.97
C LEU A 547 -19.37 -15.47 25.59
N TYR A 548 -19.24 -15.57 26.92
CA TYR A 548 -17.95 -15.44 27.61
C TYR A 548 -17.00 -16.59 27.27
N GLY A 549 -17.50 -17.82 27.13
CA GLY A 549 -16.74 -18.95 26.62
C GLY A 549 -16.21 -18.70 25.21
N GLU A 550 -17.06 -18.22 24.30
CA GLU A 550 -16.67 -17.86 22.93
C GLU A 550 -15.59 -16.75 22.91
N HIS A 551 -15.74 -15.71 23.74
CA HIS A 551 -14.76 -14.64 23.92
C HIS A 551 -13.40 -15.19 24.40
N ALA A 552 -13.40 -16.10 25.38
CA ALA A 552 -12.18 -16.71 25.89
C ALA A 552 -11.48 -17.57 24.82
N VAL A 553 -12.23 -18.41 24.10
CA VAL A 553 -11.70 -19.27 23.02
C VAL A 553 -11.11 -18.44 21.88
N TYR A 554 -11.78 -17.35 21.49
CA TYR A 554 -11.27 -16.42 20.49
C TYR A 554 -9.91 -15.84 20.89
N ARG A 555 -9.79 -15.31 22.12
CA ARG A 555 -8.55 -14.72 22.63
C ARG A 555 -7.44 -15.75 22.76
N GLN A 556 -7.75 -16.96 23.24
CA GLN A 556 -6.79 -18.05 23.31
C GLN A 556 -6.28 -18.45 21.93
N THR A 557 -7.17 -18.50 20.92
CA THR A 557 -6.81 -18.82 19.53
C THR A 557 -5.86 -17.75 18.95
N LEU A 558 -6.11 -16.47 19.22
CA LEU A 558 -5.21 -15.38 18.81
C LEU A 558 -3.84 -15.46 19.52
N ALA A 559 -3.83 -15.75 20.83
CA ALA A 559 -2.61 -15.95 21.58
C ALA A 559 -1.79 -17.13 21.04
N GLN A 560 -2.44 -18.26 20.75
CA GLN A 560 -1.80 -19.44 20.16
C GLN A 560 -1.21 -19.15 18.78
N LYS A 561 -1.96 -18.47 17.90
CA LYS A 561 -1.46 -18.06 16.57
C LYS A 561 -0.19 -17.21 16.69
N HIS A 562 -0.16 -16.28 17.63
CA HIS A 562 1.00 -15.45 17.86
C HIS A 562 2.20 -16.26 18.41
N THR A 563 1.97 -17.17 19.36
CA THR A 563 3.03 -18.07 19.84
C THR A 563 3.61 -18.91 18.69
N GLN A 564 2.75 -19.50 17.85
CA GLN A 564 3.18 -20.28 16.69
C GLN A 564 4.03 -19.44 15.71
N LEU A 565 3.67 -18.19 15.46
CA LEU A 565 4.47 -17.29 14.63
C LEU A 565 5.83 -16.94 15.27
N SER A 566 5.86 -16.76 16.59
CA SER A 566 7.11 -16.53 17.34
C SER A 566 7.99 -17.77 17.41
N ASP A 567 7.42 -18.98 17.33
CA ASP A 567 8.17 -20.24 17.29
C ASP A 567 8.87 -20.45 15.93
N VAL A 568 8.30 -19.90 14.85
CA VAL A 568 8.94 -19.92 13.51
C VAL A 568 10.15 -19.00 13.46
N LEU A 569 9.98 -17.73 13.85
CA LEU A 569 11.06 -16.74 13.97
C LEU A 569 10.66 -15.71 15.03
N ALA A 570 11.52 -15.50 16.02
CA ALA A 570 11.18 -14.59 17.10
C ALA A 570 11.05 -13.14 16.60
N GLU A 571 10.16 -12.37 17.23
CA GLU A 571 9.92 -10.97 16.89
C GLU A 571 11.14 -10.08 17.15
N LEU A 572 11.95 -10.50 18.13
CA LEU A 572 13.21 -9.87 18.53
C LEU A 572 14.30 -10.01 17.46
N PHE A 573 14.20 -11.01 16.58
CA PHE A 573 15.20 -11.29 15.55
C PHE A 573 15.41 -10.08 14.64
N TRP A 574 14.30 -9.42 14.24
CA TRP A 574 14.37 -8.30 13.33
C TRP A 574 15.18 -7.14 13.93
N TYR A 575 14.98 -6.83 15.21
CA TYR A 575 15.65 -5.69 15.85
C TYR A 575 17.08 -5.99 16.27
N PHE A 576 17.32 -7.12 16.97
CA PHE A 576 18.63 -7.42 17.54
C PHE A 576 19.63 -8.00 16.54
N VAL A 577 19.15 -8.69 15.51
CA VAL A 577 19.99 -9.34 14.50
C VAL A 577 19.84 -8.66 13.16
N TYR A 578 18.65 -8.68 12.56
CA TYR A 578 18.47 -8.28 11.16
C TYR A 578 18.73 -6.79 10.91
N SER A 579 18.32 -5.92 11.82
CA SER A 579 18.48 -4.47 11.70
C SER A 579 19.78 -3.94 12.31
N ASN A 580 20.52 -4.76 13.06
CA ASN A 580 21.75 -4.37 13.74
C ASN A 580 23.00 -5.01 13.06
N PRO A 581 23.67 -4.30 12.15
CA PRO A 581 24.88 -4.81 11.49
C PRO A 581 26.12 -4.83 12.40
N ASN A 582 26.04 -4.26 13.61
CA ASN A 582 27.17 -4.13 14.53
C ASN A 582 27.15 -5.19 15.65
N VAL A 583 26.22 -6.16 15.59
CA VAL A 583 26.18 -7.27 16.56
C VAL A 583 27.46 -8.10 16.45
N SER A 584 28.09 -8.41 17.58
CA SER A 584 29.28 -9.26 17.56
C SER A 584 28.91 -10.73 17.29
N ARG A 585 29.88 -11.50 16.78
CA ARG A 585 29.66 -12.92 16.50
C ARG A 585 29.24 -13.70 17.75
N LEU A 586 29.86 -13.42 18.90
CA LEU A 586 29.54 -14.09 20.16
C LEU A 586 28.11 -13.77 20.61
N GLU A 587 27.69 -12.51 20.54
CA GLU A 587 26.32 -12.10 20.89
C GLU A 587 25.28 -12.69 19.94
N LEU A 588 25.60 -12.81 18.64
CA LEU A 588 24.72 -13.44 17.66
C LEU A 588 24.53 -14.94 17.97
N GLU A 589 25.61 -15.67 18.25
CA GLU A 589 25.55 -17.10 18.56
C GLU A 589 24.83 -17.36 19.89
N ASP A 590 25.04 -16.50 20.89
CA ASP A 590 24.27 -16.53 22.15
C ASP A 590 22.78 -16.26 21.92
N TYR A 591 22.43 -15.25 21.11
CA TYR A 591 21.05 -14.94 20.78
C TYR A 591 20.35 -16.12 20.08
N LEU A 592 20.98 -16.71 19.06
CA LEU A 592 20.40 -17.82 18.30
C LEU A 592 20.22 -19.10 19.15
N SER A 593 21.10 -19.34 20.11
CA SER A 593 21.03 -20.53 20.97
C SER A 593 20.08 -20.38 22.16
N THR A 594 19.93 -19.17 22.71
CA THR A 594 19.15 -18.94 23.93
C THR A 594 17.74 -18.39 23.68
N ARG A 595 17.53 -17.60 22.62
CA ARG A 595 16.27 -16.86 22.41
C ARG A 595 15.41 -17.39 21.26
N GLU A 596 16.03 -17.92 20.22
CA GLU A 596 15.27 -18.55 19.13
C GLU A 596 14.78 -19.93 19.55
N ARG A 597 13.58 -20.29 19.08
CA ARG A 597 12.97 -21.61 19.32
C ARG A 597 13.06 -22.53 18.12
N ASN A 598 13.26 -21.96 16.93
CA ASN A 598 13.34 -22.72 15.70
C ASN A 598 14.67 -23.49 15.65
N PRO A 599 14.66 -24.84 15.56
CA PRO A 599 15.88 -25.64 15.53
C PRO A 599 16.86 -25.25 14.43
N LEU A 600 16.37 -24.82 13.25
CA LEU A 600 17.22 -24.40 12.14
C LEU A 600 18.02 -23.14 12.47
N MET A 601 17.43 -22.21 13.22
CA MET A 601 18.08 -20.98 13.66
C MET A 601 19.08 -21.28 14.78
N CYS A 602 18.71 -22.13 15.74
CA CYS A 602 19.58 -22.55 16.84
C CYS A 602 20.82 -23.31 16.36
N GLU A 603 20.69 -24.14 15.32
CA GLU A 603 21.81 -24.90 14.76
C GLU A 603 22.63 -24.12 13.71
N LEU A 604 22.21 -22.91 13.33
CA LEU A 604 22.86 -22.10 12.31
C LEU A 604 24.36 -21.86 12.60
N PRO A 605 24.78 -21.49 13.84
CA PRO A 605 26.19 -21.33 14.18
C PRO A 605 27.06 -22.56 13.88
N ARG A 606 26.49 -23.77 14.03
CA ARG A 606 27.18 -25.04 13.82
C ARG A 606 27.16 -25.47 12.35
N THR A 607 26.00 -25.36 11.71
CA THR A 607 25.78 -25.85 10.34
C THR A 607 26.37 -24.92 9.27
N HIS A 608 26.38 -23.61 9.53
CA HIS A 608 26.80 -22.58 8.57
C HIS A 608 27.93 -21.70 9.13
N ALA A 609 28.81 -22.27 9.96
CA ALA A 609 29.94 -21.58 10.59
C ALA A 609 30.86 -20.87 9.56
N SER A 610 31.09 -21.48 8.40
CA SER A 610 31.90 -20.91 7.32
C SER A 610 31.25 -19.67 6.69
N ALA A 611 29.94 -19.71 6.47
CA ALA A 611 29.17 -18.58 5.94
C ALA A 611 29.16 -17.40 6.92
N LEU A 612 28.98 -17.67 8.22
CA LEU A 612 29.09 -16.65 9.26
C LEU A 612 30.51 -16.07 9.33
N SER A 613 31.53 -16.93 9.29
CA SER A 613 32.93 -16.46 9.30
C SER A 613 33.24 -15.56 8.11
N PHE A 614 32.70 -15.90 6.94
CA PHE A 614 32.82 -15.08 5.74
C PHE A 614 32.08 -13.74 5.86
N LEU A 615 30.86 -13.73 6.40
CA LEU A 615 30.12 -12.49 6.67
C LEU A 615 30.90 -11.56 7.60
N TYR A 616 31.37 -12.07 8.73
CA TYR A 616 32.05 -11.24 9.73
C TYR A 616 33.39 -10.69 9.21
N LYS A 617 34.17 -11.47 8.46
CA LYS A 617 35.38 -10.96 7.79
C LYS A 617 35.06 -9.86 6.78
N ARG A 618 33.99 -10.03 6.00
CA ARG A 618 33.54 -9.00 5.07
C ARG A 618 33.08 -7.74 5.81
N MET A 619 32.32 -7.91 6.90
CA MET A 619 31.87 -6.80 7.75
C MET A 619 33.05 -6.05 8.37
N GLU A 620 34.06 -6.77 8.88
CA GLU A 620 35.30 -6.22 9.40
C GLU A 620 36.04 -5.38 8.34
N PHE A 621 36.16 -5.89 7.10
CA PHE A 621 36.75 -5.14 6.00
C PHE A 621 35.99 -3.85 5.70
N VAL A 622 34.66 -3.90 5.53
CA VAL A 622 33.88 -2.70 5.19
C VAL A 622 33.78 -1.72 6.37
N GLN A 623 33.82 -2.20 7.62
CA GLN A 623 33.80 -1.35 8.81
C GLN A 623 35.17 -0.79 9.17
N SER A 624 36.27 -1.34 8.62
CA SER A 624 37.64 -0.89 8.92
C SER A 624 37.88 0.59 8.58
N HIS A 625 37.35 1.06 7.45
CA HIS A 625 37.52 2.44 7.00
C HIS A 625 36.42 2.85 6.01
N ARG A 626 35.93 4.11 6.09
CA ARG A 626 34.86 4.60 5.19
C ARG A 626 35.22 4.54 3.70
N ALA A 627 36.50 4.70 3.36
CA ALA A 627 36.97 4.55 1.99
C ALA A 627 36.94 3.09 1.50
N ALA A 628 37.24 2.11 2.38
CA ALA A 628 37.15 0.69 2.07
C ALA A 628 35.69 0.26 1.89
N ALA A 629 34.78 0.73 2.75
CA ALA A 629 33.33 0.56 2.59
C ALA A 629 32.86 1.05 1.21
N PHE A 630 33.19 2.29 0.86
CA PHE A 630 32.78 2.88 -0.40
C PHE A 630 33.34 2.13 -1.61
N TRP A 631 34.62 1.76 -1.56
CA TRP A 631 35.27 0.96 -2.60
C TRP A 631 34.57 -0.38 -2.80
N PHE A 632 34.30 -1.10 -1.70
CA PHE A 632 33.58 -2.37 -1.74
C PHE A 632 32.20 -2.21 -2.39
N LEU A 633 31.40 -1.26 -1.89
CA LEU A 633 30.05 -0.99 -2.37
C LEU A 633 30.02 -0.62 -3.86
N PHE A 634 30.97 0.19 -4.31
CA PHE A 634 31.08 0.58 -5.71
C PHE A 634 31.26 -0.64 -6.62
N TRP A 635 32.21 -1.51 -6.31
CA TRP A 635 32.51 -2.68 -7.14
C TRP A 635 31.46 -3.79 -7.01
N ASP A 636 30.90 -3.98 -5.82
CA ASP A 636 29.76 -4.87 -5.58
C ASP A 636 28.56 -4.48 -6.46
N ASP A 637 28.23 -3.18 -6.51
CA ASP A 637 27.12 -2.69 -7.33
C ASP A 637 27.44 -2.74 -8.83
N VAL A 638 28.70 -2.50 -9.23
CA VAL A 638 29.15 -2.71 -10.61
C VAL A 638 28.91 -4.16 -11.02
N PHE A 639 29.29 -5.13 -10.20
CA PHE A 639 29.06 -6.55 -10.47
C PHE A 639 27.56 -6.88 -10.52
N ALA A 640 26.80 -6.46 -9.51
CA ALA A 640 25.37 -6.76 -9.40
C ALA A 640 24.54 -6.21 -10.58
N ARG A 641 24.87 -5.02 -11.09
CA ARG A 641 24.09 -4.35 -12.16
C ARG A 641 24.66 -4.53 -13.55
N ASN A 642 25.95 -4.81 -13.68
CA ASN A 642 26.66 -4.80 -14.95
C ASN A 642 27.37 -6.13 -15.27
N GLY A 643 27.46 -7.09 -14.32
CA GLY A 643 28.19 -8.35 -14.51
C GLY A 643 27.67 -9.24 -15.65
N GLU A 644 26.42 -9.07 -16.08
CA GLU A 644 25.83 -9.79 -17.22
C GLU A 644 26.13 -9.13 -18.59
N MET A 645 26.88 -8.03 -18.63
CA MET A 645 27.32 -7.39 -19.87
C MET A 645 28.37 -8.24 -20.58
N GLU A 646 28.30 -8.31 -21.91
CA GLU A 646 29.20 -9.16 -22.72
C GLU A 646 30.68 -8.82 -22.53
N CYS A 647 31.00 -7.54 -22.28
CA CYS A 647 32.36 -7.09 -22.02
C CYS A 647 32.90 -7.47 -20.62
N LEU A 648 32.03 -7.70 -19.63
CA LEU A 648 32.41 -8.05 -18.26
C LEU A 648 32.38 -9.56 -17.99
N LYS A 649 31.57 -10.32 -18.75
CA LYS A 649 31.47 -11.79 -18.61
C LYS A 649 32.81 -12.53 -18.60
N PRO A 650 33.81 -12.20 -19.47
CA PRO A 650 35.10 -12.89 -19.46
C PRO A 650 35.89 -12.68 -18.16
N PHE A 651 35.64 -11.58 -17.45
CA PHE A 651 36.35 -11.17 -16.24
C PHE A 651 35.48 -11.31 -15.00
N ARG A 652 34.44 -12.16 -15.02
CA ARG A 652 33.47 -12.27 -13.93
C ARG A 652 34.13 -12.49 -12.56
N ALA A 653 35.13 -13.39 -12.49
CA ALA A 653 35.85 -13.71 -11.25
C ALA A 653 36.64 -12.51 -10.67
N ASP A 654 37.04 -11.54 -11.50
CA ASP A 654 37.76 -10.35 -11.05
C ASP A 654 36.84 -9.33 -10.33
N PHE A 655 35.53 -9.40 -10.59
CA PHE A 655 34.53 -8.48 -10.04
C PHE A 655 33.59 -9.14 -9.02
N ASP A 656 33.54 -10.47 -8.96
CA ASP A 656 32.62 -11.21 -8.10
C ASP A 656 32.97 -11.02 -6.61
N PRO A 657 32.10 -10.45 -5.77
CA PRO A 657 32.36 -10.27 -4.33
C PRO A 657 32.55 -11.58 -3.54
N PHE A 658 32.19 -12.73 -4.10
CA PHE A 658 32.45 -14.03 -3.49
C PHE A 658 33.89 -14.51 -3.70
N GLU A 659 34.61 -13.96 -4.67
CA GLU A 659 35.99 -14.32 -4.94
C GLU A 659 36.96 -13.51 -4.07
N PRO A 660 37.91 -14.15 -3.36
CA PRO A 660 38.88 -13.44 -2.52
C PRO A 660 39.88 -12.59 -3.34
N THR A 661 40.02 -12.88 -4.63
CA THR A 661 40.87 -12.10 -5.56
C THR A 661 40.17 -10.91 -6.18
N SER A 662 38.88 -10.71 -5.88
CA SER A 662 38.07 -9.65 -6.46
C SER A 662 38.59 -8.26 -6.14
N ILE A 663 38.38 -7.35 -7.09
CA ILE A 663 38.76 -5.95 -6.95
C ILE A 663 38.07 -5.26 -5.76
N CYS A 664 36.90 -5.74 -5.32
CA CYS A 664 36.17 -5.15 -4.20
C CYS A 664 36.95 -5.19 -2.86
N TYR A 665 37.90 -6.12 -2.70
CA TYR A 665 38.75 -6.24 -1.51
C TYR A 665 40.14 -5.62 -1.68
N ARG A 666 40.43 -5.04 -2.86
CA ARG A 666 41.75 -4.51 -3.22
C ARG A 666 41.62 -3.05 -3.61
N VAL A 667 41.73 -2.16 -2.63
CA VAL A 667 41.75 -0.72 -2.89
C VAL A 667 43.00 -0.37 -3.70
N MET A 668 42.83 0.34 -4.81
CA MET A 668 43.91 0.71 -5.73
C MET A 668 44.00 2.22 -5.90
N LYS A 669 45.22 2.73 -6.10
CA LYS A 669 45.43 4.10 -6.57
C LYS A 669 44.89 4.24 -7.99
N ARG A 670 44.52 5.47 -8.36
CA ARG A 670 43.92 5.76 -9.66
C ARG A 670 44.73 5.24 -10.84
N GLU A 671 46.03 5.51 -10.85
CA GLU A 671 46.91 5.06 -11.94
C GLU A 671 46.99 3.53 -12.05
N ASP A 672 46.96 2.82 -10.91
CA ASP A 672 47.01 1.37 -10.85
C ASP A 672 45.69 0.77 -11.34
N LEU A 673 44.55 1.33 -10.94
CA LEU A 673 43.23 0.94 -11.41
C LEU A 673 43.09 1.16 -12.93
N GLU A 674 43.55 2.31 -13.41
CA GLU A 674 43.54 2.67 -14.83
C GLU A 674 44.35 1.66 -15.65
N ARG A 675 45.56 1.31 -15.21
CA ARG A 675 46.38 0.25 -15.83
C ARG A 675 45.71 -1.12 -15.77
N TRP A 676 45.07 -1.46 -14.64
CA TRP A 676 44.37 -2.74 -14.46
C TRP A 676 43.16 -2.89 -15.39
N LEU A 677 42.40 -1.80 -15.61
CA LEU A 677 41.27 -1.75 -16.55
C LEU A 677 41.71 -1.77 -18.02
N GLU A 678 42.83 -1.12 -18.34
CA GLU A 678 43.41 -1.13 -19.69
C GLU A 678 43.90 -2.52 -20.11
N GLN A 679 44.53 -3.27 -19.19
CA GLN A 679 44.95 -4.66 -19.45
C GLN A 679 43.78 -5.58 -19.82
N ARG A 680 42.57 -5.25 -19.35
CA ARG A 680 41.33 -6.01 -19.58
C ARG A 680 40.48 -5.46 -20.73
N ASN A 681 40.98 -4.44 -21.45
CA ASN A 681 40.25 -3.74 -22.51
C ASN A 681 38.91 -3.11 -22.05
N LEU A 682 38.79 -2.76 -20.76
CA LEU A 682 37.59 -2.12 -20.19
C LEU A 682 37.66 -0.58 -20.25
N ARG A 683 38.84 -0.03 -20.56
CA ARG A 683 39.17 1.39 -20.77
C ARG A 683 40.01 1.56 -22.05
N PRO A 684 39.88 2.65 -22.83
CA PRO A 684 40.73 2.84 -23.99
C PRO A 684 42.13 3.29 -23.55
N LYS A 685 43.16 2.81 -24.23
CA LYS A 685 44.53 3.33 -24.03
C LYS A 685 44.57 4.81 -24.37
N TRP A 686 45.30 5.60 -23.59
CA TRP A 686 45.35 7.07 -23.72
C TRP A 686 45.70 7.57 -25.13
N TRP A 687 46.56 6.83 -25.86
CA TRP A 687 47.01 7.14 -27.23
C TRP A 687 46.08 6.62 -28.35
N CYS A 688 45.05 5.82 -28.04
CA CYS A 688 44.10 5.28 -29.01
C CYS A 688 42.76 6.02 -29.05
N SER A 689 42.59 7.06 -28.23
CA SER A 689 41.33 7.76 -27.96
C SER A 689 40.68 8.43 -29.18
N VAL A 690 41.44 8.80 -30.22
CA VAL A 690 40.86 9.34 -31.47
C VAL A 690 40.41 8.22 -32.42
N ARG A 691 41.14 7.10 -32.47
CA ARG A 691 40.86 5.98 -33.39
C ARG A 691 39.79 5.02 -32.84
N SER A 692 39.66 4.88 -31.52
CA SER A 692 38.61 4.09 -30.87
C SER A 692 37.23 4.74 -30.97
N VAL A 693 37.15 6.08 -30.95
CA VAL A 693 35.91 6.84 -31.18
C VAL A 693 35.42 6.70 -32.62
N LEU A 694 36.33 6.68 -33.59
CA LEU A 694 36.02 6.47 -35.02
C LEU A 694 35.69 5.02 -35.40
N MET A 695 36.18 4.02 -34.65
CA MET A 695 35.97 2.58 -34.92
C MET A 695 35.00 1.88 -33.94
N GLY A 696 34.25 2.64 -33.13
CA GLY A 696 33.24 2.06 -32.23
C GLY A 696 33.80 1.21 -31.09
N GLY A 697 35.03 1.47 -30.65
CA GLY A 697 35.63 0.85 -29.47
C GLY A 697 34.93 1.32 -28.20
N ARG A 698 33.94 0.56 -27.75
CA ARG A 698 33.10 0.88 -26.59
C ARG A 698 33.88 0.68 -25.31
N THR A 699 33.94 1.70 -24.48
CA THR A 699 34.71 1.67 -23.23
C THR A 699 33.75 1.87 -22.07
N LEU A 700 33.87 1.02 -21.06
CA LEU A 700 32.88 0.93 -20.00
C LEU A 700 33.17 1.93 -18.87
N PHE A 701 34.45 2.10 -18.55
CA PHE A 701 34.93 3.03 -17.54
C PHE A 701 35.49 4.29 -18.20
N HIS A 702 34.64 5.31 -18.33
CA HIS A 702 35.06 6.64 -18.78
C HIS A 702 35.68 7.45 -17.65
N ASP A 703 36.51 8.43 -17.99
CA ASP A 703 37.18 9.30 -17.02
C ASP A 703 36.22 10.01 -16.07
N LYS A 704 34.98 10.30 -16.51
CA LYS A 704 33.94 10.88 -15.64
C LYS A 704 33.54 9.97 -14.48
N VAL A 705 33.44 8.65 -14.73
CA VAL A 705 33.05 7.68 -13.69
C VAL A 705 34.22 7.47 -12.73
N LEU A 706 35.45 7.39 -13.26
CA LEU A 706 36.65 7.24 -12.45
C LEU A 706 36.94 8.51 -11.62
N ALA A 707 36.78 9.69 -12.19
CA ALA A 707 36.87 10.95 -11.46
C ALA A 707 35.85 10.98 -10.33
N LEU A 708 34.59 10.60 -10.59
CA LEU A 708 33.56 10.56 -9.56
C LEU A 708 33.89 9.56 -8.43
N LEU A 709 34.44 8.39 -8.78
CA LEU A 709 34.91 7.40 -7.80
C LEU A 709 36.01 7.98 -6.90
N TYR A 710 37.07 8.53 -7.48
CA TYR A 710 38.20 9.04 -6.71
C TYR A 710 37.89 10.34 -5.98
N ASP A 711 37.10 11.25 -6.56
CA ASP A 711 36.65 12.46 -5.87
C ASP A 711 35.88 12.10 -4.59
N LYS A 712 34.98 11.12 -4.64
CA LYS A 712 34.24 10.67 -3.46
C LYS A 712 35.16 9.98 -2.45
N LEU A 713 36.11 9.18 -2.92
CA LEU A 713 37.04 8.44 -2.08
C LEU A 713 38.04 9.37 -1.37
N ASP A 714 38.58 10.36 -2.07
CA ASP A 714 39.48 11.39 -1.52
C ASP A 714 38.75 12.26 -0.49
N ASN A 715 37.47 12.61 -0.74
CA ASN A 715 36.64 13.32 0.24
C ASN A 715 36.45 12.50 1.53
N LEU A 716 36.19 11.19 1.42
CA LEU A 716 36.02 10.31 2.57
C LEU A 716 37.33 10.16 3.37
N ILE A 717 38.47 10.03 2.68
CA ILE A 717 39.78 9.98 3.33
C ILE A 717 40.09 11.31 4.05
N SER A 718 39.81 12.45 3.40
CA SER A 718 40.09 13.78 3.96
C SER A 718 39.24 14.07 5.19
N SER A 719 37.96 13.68 5.20
CA SER A 719 37.08 13.88 6.36
C SER A 719 37.57 13.20 7.64
N VAL A 720 38.20 12.03 7.53
CA VAL A 720 38.77 11.31 8.69
C VAL A 720 39.99 12.05 9.26
N SER A 721 40.77 12.74 8.41
CA SER A 721 41.93 13.52 8.86
C SER A 721 41.55 14.79 9.65
N GLU A 722 40.38 15.36 9.39
CA GLU A 722 39.86 16.53 10.12
C GLU A 722 39.25 16.12 11.49
N ASP A 723 38.55 14.98 11.56
CA ASP A 723 37.99 14.44 12.81
C ASP A 723 39.07 13.92 13.78
N ALA A 724 40.27 13.61 13.29
CA ALA A 724 41.44 13.26 14.10
C ALA A 724 42.19 14.50 14.66
N ALA A 725 41.87 15.71 14.19
CA ALA A 725 42.51 16.96 14.61
C ALA A 725 41.91 17.72 15.84
N PRO A 726 40.94 17.24 16.65
CA PRO A 726 40.42 18.01 17.79
C PRO A 726 41.29 17.97 19.04
N THR A 727 42.43 17.27 19.05
CA THR A 727 43.29 17.16 20.26
C THR A 727 44.25 18.35 20.42
N GLU A 728 44.53 19.13 19.37
CA GLU A 728 45.50 20.24 19.44
C GLU A 728 44.88 21.55 19.97
N LYS A 729 43.55 21.71 19.90
CA LYS A 729 42.84 22.86 20.49
C LYS A 729 42.65 22.75 22.01
N LEU A 730 42.62 21.54 22.56
CA LEU A 730 42.54 21.31 24.02
C LEU A 730 43.90 21.49 24.72
N GLN A 731 45.03 21.20 24.06
CA GLN A 731 46.36 21.48 24.62
C GLN A 731 46.76 22.96 24.59
N LYS A 732 46.18 23.77 23.70
CA LYS A 732 46.43 25.23 23.68
C LYS A 732 45.66 26.00 24.77
N LEU A 733 44.68 25.39 25.43
CA LEU A 733 43.96 25.97 26.57
C LEU A 733 44.58 25.65 27.94
N GLN A 734 45.59 24.76 28.02
CA GLN A 734 46.26 24.39 29.27
C GLN A 734 47.68 24.95 29.46
N LYS A 735 48.26 25.66 28.47
CA LYS A 735 49.60 26.27 28.58
C LYS A 735 49.58 27.69 29.15
N GLY A 736 49.01 27.82 30.35
CA GLY A 736 48.92 29.09 31.10
C GLY A 736 49.49 29.01 32.52
N VAL A 737 50.57 28.25 32.78
CA VAL A 737 51.35 28.34 34.03
C VAL A 737 52.84 28.04 33.77
N ASN A 738 53.72 28.87 34.34
CA ASN A 738 55.17 28.95 34.11
C ASN A 738 56.01 27.79 34.76
N PRO A 739 57.32 27.66 34.42
CA PRO A 739 58.03 26.39 34.35
C PRO A 739 58.97 26.09 35.53
N VAL A 740 59.33 24.81 35.68
CA VAL A 740 60.54 24.38 36.41
C VAL A 740 61.43 23.56 35.47
N ARG A 741 62.72 23.90 35.50
CA ARG A 741 63.83 23.50 34.62
C ARG A 741 64.41 22.14 35.05
N ARG A 742 64.60 21.21 34.11
CA ARG A 742 65.72 20.23 34.11
C ARG A 742 65.94 19.60 32.72
N ASP A 743 67.20 19.26 32.51
CA ASP A 743 67.91 19.09 31.25
C ASP A 743 67.72 17.75 30.51
N THR A 744 67.91 17.88 29.18
CA THR A 744 68.53 16.96 28.21
C THR A 744 68.04 15.51 28.02
N SER A 745 67.34 15.29 26.90
CA SER A 745 67.73 14.29 25.88
C SER A 745 66.98 14.55 24.55
N LYS A 746 67.71 14.89 23.47
CA LYS A 746 67.30 14.61 22.07
C LYS A 746 67.39 13.09 21.83
N PRO A 747 66.83 12.47 20.75
CA PRO A 747 66.16 13.00 19.55
C PRO A 747 64.80 12.29 19.25
N LEU A 748 63.97 12.70 18.28
CA LEU A 748 63.98 12.23 16.88
C LEU A 748 63.18 13.18 15.98
N ALA A 749 63.67 13.37 14.76
CA ALA A 749 63.07 14.20 13.72
C ALA A 749 61.65 13.70 13.33
N PRO A 750 60.75 14.60 12.90
CA PRO A 750 59.47 14.20 12.34
C PRO A 750 59.74 13.52 11.00
N ASN A 751 59.52 12.20 10.96
CA ASN A 751 59.68 11.42 9.75
C ASN A 751 58.56 11.76 8.76
N ASP A 752 58.93 11.68 7.49
CA ASP A 752 58.21 12.17 6.33
C ASP A 752 56.76 11.67 6.20
N LYS A 753 55.91 12.58 5.71
CA LYS A 753 54.74 12.38 4.83
C LYS A 753 54.20 10.94 4.77
N VAL A 754 53.46 10.54 5.79
CA VAL A 754 52.54 9.39 5.68
C VAL A 754 51.42 9.80 4.73
N THR A 755 51.44 9.27 3.51
CA THR A 755 50.34 9.47 2.56
C THR A 755 49.12 8.68 3.03
N PRO A 756 47.90 9.23 3.01
CA PRO A 756 46.67 8.56 3.50
C PRO A 756 46.39 7.19 2.87
N TRP A 757 46.93 6.94 1.68
CA TRP A 757 46.84 5.65 0.97
C TRP A 757 47.60 4.50 1.65
N ALA A 758 48.63 4.80 2.45
CA ALA A 758 49.39 3.78 3.18
C ALA A 758 48.56 3.15 4.31
N GLU A 759 47.68 3.92 4.95
CA GLU A 759 46.80 3.41 6.02
C GLU A 759 45.76 2.42 5.46
N CYS A 760 45.14 2.73 4.30
CA CYS A 760 44.23 1.80 3.63
C CYS A 760 44.93 0.50 3.15
N HIS A 761 46.19 0.58 2.70
CA HIS A 761 46.95 -0.60 2.29
C HIS A 761 47.49 -1.42 3.47
N ASN A 762 47.83 -0.79 4.60
CA ASN A 762 48.32 -1.49 5.79
C ASN A 762 47.24 -2.32 6.47
N VAL A 763 45.96 -1.92 6.39
CA VAL A 763 44.82 -2.75 6.83
C VAL A 763 44.75 -4.05 6.02
N VAL A 764 45.05 -4.02 4.72
CA VAL A 764 45.05 -5.21 3.84
C VAL A 764 46.33 -6.03 3.96
N ALA A 765 47.46 -5.42 4.35
CA ALA A 765 48.75 -6.09 4.44
C ALA A 765 48.97 -6.87 5.75
N ASN A 766 48.20 -6.58 6.80
CA ASN A 766 48.25 -7.33 8.07
C ASN A 766 47.50 -8.68 8.02
N GLU A 767 46.94 -9.07 6.88
CA GLU A 767 46.22 -10.34 6.68
C GLU A 767 46.85 -11.25 5.61
N LYS A 768 48.16 -11.49 5.70
CA LYS A 768 48.81 -12.60 5.00
C LYS A 768 49.36 -13.64 5.95
#